data_AF-A0A834WQ70-F1
#
_entry.id   AF-A0A834WQ70-F1
#
_cell.length_a   1.000
_cell.length_b   1.000
_cell.length_c   1.000
_cell.angle_alpha   90.00
_cell.angle_beta   90.00
_cell.angle_gamma   90.00
#
_symmetry.space_group_name_H-M   'P 1'
#
loop_
_entity.id
_entity.type
_entity.pdbx_description
1 polymer ?
#
loop_
_entity_poly.entity_id
_entity_poly.type
_entity_poly.pdbx_seq_one_letter_code
_entity_poly.pdbx_strand_id
1 'polypeptide(L)'
;MAGGVAGAGDRTAELLGLVHDIAGMCCGSSSSAADAMFKKDCVDLVRRISLLSHLFEEISDLKALDSTDLDASTSSSSASSASATSWSSDLVLALHSAKRLLSVARNFRSNCTSDGAAKTIVFQFQCVTWKLEKLLSNVPYDHSEISEEVREQVELVRTQLSRATERYGSIISNMASIDLTQPLAQNISQVIGKSINGMHKQNSCPENLSKLDSIPKINGWKSHNRNRASLHLERARSVPASSEVSILNVIPPKSQENSERKKPTGVKKPEAIVIPEDFLCPISLELMRDPVIVATGQTYERSYIQRWIDGGNATCPKTQQKLQNLTLTPNYVLRSLITQWCIDNNIEQPTGLTHGKLKNSDGSFRDVTGDIAAIEALVWKLSSQSIEESRAAVTEIRSLSKRSTDNRILIAEAGAIPVLVNLLTSEDLLTQENAVTSILNLSIYENNKGLIMLAGAIPSIVQVLRAGSMEARENAAATLFSLSLADENKIIIGSSGAIPALVELLRNGSPRGKKDAATALFNLCIYQGNKGRAIRAGIITALLKMLTDSSKSMVDEALTIMSVLASHQEAKAAIVKAGTIPVLIDLLRTGLPRNKENAAAILLALCKRDTDNLICISRLGAAIALTELAQSGTERAKRKATSLLEHLRKLQQL
;
A
#
# COMPACT_ATOMS: atom_id res chain seq x y z
N MET A 1 34.05 -12.33 -50.84
CA MET A 1 33.88 -11.50 -49.63
C MET A 1 32.73 -10.54 -49.87
N ALA A 2 31.54 -10.88 -49.38
CA ALA A 2 30.41 -9.98 -49.30
C ALA A 2 29.95 -10.06 -47.84
N GLY A 3 30.31 -9.04 -47.06
CA GLY A 3 29.85 -8.89 -45.68
C GLY A 3 28.37 -8.55 -45.70
N GLY A 4 27.56 -9.41 -45.10
CA GLY A 4 26.14 -9.16 -44.88
C GLY A 4 25.95 -7.96 -43.97
N VAL A 5 25.25 -6.95 -44.49
CA VAL A 5 24.69 -5.84 -43.72
C VAL A 5 23.60 -6.44 -42.84
N ALA A 6 23.84 -6.54 -41.53
CA ALA A 6 22.83 -6.91 -40.55
C ALA A 6 21.69 -5.89 -40.63
N GLY A 7 20.51 -6.34 -41.03
CA GLY A 7 19.30 -5.53 -41.03
C GLY A 7 19.04 -4.98 -39.63
N ALA A 8 18.58 -3.73 -39.56
CA ALA A 8 18.10 -3.06 -38.35
C ALA A 8 16.82 -3.75 -37.85
N GLY A 9 16.97 -4.96 -37.32
CA GLY A 9 15.92 -5.89 -36.97
C GLY A 9 15.64 -5.90 -35.47
N ASP A 10 14.36 -6.02 -35.16
CA ASP A 10 13.73 -6.42 -33.91
C ASP A 10 14.63 -6.73 -32.69
N ARG A 11 14.47 -5.93 -31.62
CA ARG A 11 15.20 -6.06 -30.34
C ARG A 11 14.38 -6.70 -29.21
N THR A 12 13.20 -7.26 -29.48
CA THR A 12 12.35 -7.87 -28.43
C THR A 12 13.07 -9.03 -27.71
N ALA A 13 13.79 -9.89 -28.44
CA ALA A 13 14.59 -10.97 -27.83
C ALA A 13 15.74 -10.44 -26.96
N GLU A 14 16.36 -9.32 -27.36
CA GLU A 14 17.40 -8.64 -26.58
C GLU A 14 16.83 -8.01 -25.29
N LEU A 15 15.65 -7.38 -25.37
CA LEU A 15 14.92 -6.85 -24.23
C LEU A 15 14.56 -7.95 -23.23
N LEU A 16 14.02 -9.07 -23.72
CA LEU A 16 13.67 -10.22 -22.90
C LEU A 16 14.91 -10.82 -22.20
N GLY A 17 16.01 -10.99 -22.95
CA GLY A 17 17.29 -11.43 -22.41
C GLY A 17 17.82 -10.51 -21.31
N LEU A 18 17.73 -9.19 -21.50
CA LEU A 18 18.14 -8.21 -20.49
C LEU A 18 17.27 -8.24 -19.23
N VAL A 19 15.96 -8.44 -19.37
CA VAL A 19 15.05 -8.60 -18.23
C VAL A 19 15.41 -9.85 -17.43
N HIS A 20 15.62 -10.99 -18.09
CA HIS A 20 16.03 -12.22 -17.42
C HIS A 20 17.40 -12.11 -16.75
N ASP A 21 18.37 -11.45 -17.39
CA ASP A 21 19.67 -11.17 -16.81
C ASP A 21 19.54 -10.35 -15.52
N ILE A 22 18.74 -9.28 -15.55
CA ILE A 22 18.49 -8.42 -14.38
C ILE A 22 17.74 -9.19 -13.29
N ALA A 23 16.76 -10.03 -13.65
CA ALA A 23 16.04 -10.90 -12.72
C ALA A 23 16.99 -11.91 -12.03
N GLY A 24 17.89 -12.51 -12.81
CA GLY A 24 18.90 -13.46 -12.34
C GLY A 24 19.93 -12.83 -11.40
N MET A 25 20.09 -11.50 -11.42
CA MET A 25 20.92 -10.83 -10.43
C MET A 25 20.40 -11.11 -9.01
N CYS A 26 19.10 -11.24 -8.75
CA CYS A 26 18.58 -11.56 -7.40
C CYS A 26 19.03 -12.92 -6.83
N CYS A 27 19.55 -13.83 -7.64
CA CYS A 27 19.91 -15.20 -7.26
C CYS A 27 21.41 -15.32 -6.91
N GLY A 28 21.79 -14.78 -5.75
CA GLY A 28 23.15 -14.90 -5.22
C GLY A 28 23.13 -14.99 -3.70
N SER A 29 22.86 -16.18 -3.18
CA SER A 29 23.06 -16.54 -1.78
C SER A 29 24.56 -16.66 -1.49
N SER A 30 25.23 -15.54 -1.24
CA SER A 30 26.50 -15.52 -0.51
C SER A 30 26.26 -15.00 0.90
N SER A 31 26.28 -15.93 1.85
CA SER A 31 26.26 -15.74 3.29
C SER A 31 27.50 -14.97 3.78
N SER A 32 27.43 -13.64 3.79
CA SER A 32 27.89 -12.76 4.89
C SER A 32 27.93 -11.32 4.38
N ALA A 33 27.09 -10.45 4.92
CA ALA A 33 27.38 -9.03 5.09
C ALA A 33 26.16 -8.38 5.76
N ALA A 34 26.34 -7.98 7.02
CA ALA A 34 25.60 -6.86 7.54
C ALA A 34 25.79 -5.66 6.58
N ASP A 35 24.70 -4.93 6.33
CA ASP A 35 24.68 -3.57 5.82
C ASP A 35 25.17 -3.30 4.38
N ALA A 36 24.38 -3.72 3.39
CA ALA A 36 24.46 -3.17 2.04
C ALA A 36 23.44 -2.04 1.87
N MET A 37 23.92 -0.79 1.91
CA MET A 37 23.12 0.46 1.93
C MET A 37 22.02 0.54 0.84
N PHE A 38 22.28 0.01 -0.35
CA PHE A 38 21.35 0.04 -1.50
C PHE A 38 20.61 -1.28 -1.76
N LYS A 39 20.64 -2.22 -0.80
CA LYS A 39 20.04 -3.55 -0.99
C LYS A 39 18.55 -3.46 -1.35
N LYS A 40 17.82 -2.55 -0.70
CA LYS A 40 16.40 -2.32 -0.94
C LYS A 40 16.16 -1.75 -2.35
N ASP A 41 16.87 -0.71 -2.74
CA ASP A 41 16.72 -0.08 -4.05
C ASP A 41 17.06 -1.05 -5.20
N CYS A 42 18.05 -1.92 -4.99
CA CYS A 42 18.37 -2.98 -5.94
C CYS A 42 17.24 -4.00 -6.09
N VAL A 43 16.69 -4.50 -4.97
CA VAL A 43 15.61 -5.49 -4.98
C VAL A 43 14.35 -4.89 -5.61
N ASP A 44 14.01 -3.66 -5.26
CA ASP A 44 12.84 -2.96 -5.79
C ASP A 44 12.97 -2.70 -7.29
N LEU A 45 14.14 -2.28 -7.77
CA LEU A 45 14.37 -2.04 -9.20
C LEU A 45 14.34 -3.35 -10.02
N VAL A 46 15.00 -4.41 -9.53
CA VAL A 46 14.96 -5.74 -10.17
C VAL A 46 13.54 -6.27 -10.25
N ARG A 47 12.77 -6.16 -9.15
CA ARG A 47 11.37 -6.61 -9.11
C ARG A 47 10.51 -5.92 -10.16
N ARG A 48 10.65 -4.60 -10.31
CA ARG A 48 9.87 -3.82 -11.29
C ARG A 48 10.23 -4.17 -12.73
N ILE A 49 11.53 -4.36 -13.02
CA ILE A 49 12.01 -4.74 -14.36
C ILE A 49 11.56 -6.16 -14.70
N SER A 50 11.56 -7.08 -13.73
CA SER A 50 11.16 -8.48 -13.94
C SER A 50 9.70 -8.62 -14.39
N LEU A 51 8.83 -7.68 -14.00
CA LEU A 51 7.42 -7.64 -14.43
C LEU A 51 7.24 -7.34 -15.92
N LEU A 52 8.27 -6.84 -16.61
CA LEU A 52 8.24 -6.59 -18.06
C LEU A 52 8.49 -7.85 -18.90
N SER A 53 8.84 -9.00 -18.28
CA SER A 53 9.07 -10.27 -18.97
C SER A 53 7.84 -10.69 -19.79
N HIS A 54 6.66 -10.70 -19.17
CA HIS A 54 5.41 -11.06 -19.81
C HIS A 54 5.03 -10.17 -21.00
N LEU A 55 5.38 -8.88 -20.95
CA LEU A 55 5.19 -7.97 -22.09
C LEU A 55 6.04 -8.40 -23.29
N PHE A 56 7.32 -8.69 -23.07
CA PHE A 56 8.22 -9.05 -24.17
C PHE A 56 8.00 -10.47 -24.67
N GLU A 57 7.56 -11.40 -23.81
CA GLU A 57 7.09 -12.74 -24.19
C GLU A 57 5.88 -12.63 -25.13
N GLU A 58 4.84 -11.88 -24.76
CA GLU A 58 3.64 -11.75 -25.58
C GLU A 58 3.90 -11.01 -26.91
N ILE A 59 4.73 -9.96 -26.89
CA ILE A 59 5.18 -9.30 -28.14
C ILE A 59 5.99 -10.27 -29.02
N SER A 60 6.75 -11.19 -28.42
CA SER A 60 7.50 -12.21 -29.17
C SER A 60 6.57 -13.27 -29.76
N ASP A 61 5.53 -13.69 -29.03
CA ASP A 61 4.56 -14.70 -29.46
C ASP A 61 3.67 -14.19 -30.59
N LEU A 62 3.16 -12.96 -30.49
CA LEU A 62 2.36 -12.32 -31.55
C LEU A 62 3.12 -12.26 -32.89
N LYS A 63 4.42 -11.97 -32.83
CA LYS A 63 5.30 -11.94 -34.02
C LYS A 63 5.63 -13.33 -34.55
N ALA A 64 5.68 -14.34 -33.70
CA ALA A 64 5.86 -15.72 -34.13
C ALA A 64 4.65 -16.19 -34.97
N LEU A 65 3.43 -15.77 -34.62
CA LEU A 65 2.22 -16.02 -35.42
C LEU A 65 2.25 -15.28 -36.77
N ASP A 66 2.67 -14.01 -36.81
CA ASP A 66 2.80 -13.25 -38.07
C ASP A 66 3.85 -13.85 -39.03
N SER A 67 4.90 -14.48 -38.49
CA SER A 67 5.95 -15.12 -39.29
C SER A 67 5.54 -16.45 -39.93
N THR A 68 4.42 -17.05 -39.48
CA THR A 68 3.91 -18.33 -40.01
C THR A 68 2.91 -18.19 -41.16
N ASP A 69 2.42 -16.98 -41.47
CA ASP A 69 1.35 -16.76 -42.45
C ASP A 69 1.77 -15.99 -43.73
N LEU A 70 3.06 -15.89 -44.04
CA LEU A 70 3.55 -15.15 -45.22
C LEU A 70 4.19 -16.05 -46.28
N ASP A 71 3.36 -16.85 -46.95
CA ASP A 71 3.59 -17.35 -48.31
C ASP A 71 2.37 -17.00 -49.19
N ALA A 72 2.20 -15.71 -49.51
CA ALA A 72 1.60 -15.22 -50.77
C ALA A 72 1.46 -13.68 -50.78
N SER A 73 2.31 -13.04 -51.59
CA SER A 73 2.05 -11.80 -52.35
C SER A 73 1.15 -10.71 -51.76
N THR A 74 1.71 -9.56 -51.35
CA THR A 74 1.76 -8.33 -52.15
C THR A 74 2.45 -7.19 -51.40
N SER A 75 3.38 -6.54 -52.07
CA SER A 75 4.03 -5.29 -51.70
C SER A 75 3.05 -4.12 -51.74
N SER A 76 2.82 -3.43 -50.61
CA SER A 76 2.68 -1.97 -50.57
C SER A 76 2.56 -1.43 -49.13
N SER A 77 2.94 -0.16 -48.96
CA SER A 77 2.88 0.70 -47.76
C SER A 77 4.09 0.68 -46.79
N SER A 78 5.25 1.07 -47.32
CA SER A 78 6.35 1.67 -46.54
C SER A 78 6.01 3.11 -46.16
N ALA A 79 5.33 3.34 -45.04
CA ALA A 79 5.20 4.68 -44.42
C ALA A 79 4.70 4.64 -42.95
N SER A 80 5.34 3.86 -42.06
CA SER A 80 5.14 4.01 -40.59
C SER A 80 6.23 3.36 -39.71
N SER A 81 7.34 2.87 -40.28
CA SER A 81 8.33 2.09 -39.53
C SER A 81 9.32 2.91 -38.68
N ALA A 82 9.37 4.24 -38.81
CA ALA A 82 10.34 5.06 -38.07
C ALA A 82 10.02 5.22 -36.58
N SER A 83 8.75 5.13 -36.18
CA SER A 83 8.30 5.27 -34.78
C SER A 83 8.44 3.96 -33.98
N ALA A 84 8.16 2.82 -34.61
CA ALA A 84 8.20 1.50 -33.97
C ALA A 84 9.62 1.03 -33.62
N THR A 85 10.66 1.54 -34.30
CA THR A 85 12.07 1.17 -34.07
C THR A 85 12.79 2.03 -33.02
N SER A 86 12.21 3.16 -32.58
CA SER A 86 12.86 4.07 -31.64
C SER A 86 12.74 3.59 -30.19
N TRP A 87 11.54 3.19 -29.75
CA TRP A 87 11.27 2.91 -28.34
C TRP A 87 12.02 1.67 -27.81
N SER A 88 12.19 0.63 -28.64
CA SER A 88 12.85 -0.61 -28.25
C SER A 88 14.35 -0.41 -28.04
N SER A 89 15.00 0.40 -28.88
CA SER A 89 16.43 0.74 -28.73
C SER A 89 16.70 1.58 -27.48
N ASP A 90 15.84 2.56 -27.20
CA ASP A 90 15.96 3.40 -26.00
C ASP A 90 15.73 2.59 -24.72
N LEU A 91 14.79 1.64 -24.75
CA LEU A 91 14.50 0.76 -23.63
C LEU A 91 15.64 -0.22 -23.35
N VAL A 92 16.29 -0.75 -24.40
CA VAL A 92 17.51 -1.56 -24.26
C VAL A 92 18.61 -0.76 -23.54
N LEU A 93 18.84 0.50 -23.94
CA LEU A 93 19.83 1.37 -23.29
C LEU A 93 19.49 1.65 -21.82
N ALA A 94 18.20 1.82 -21.49
CA ALA A 94 17.74 2.01 -20.12
C ALA A 94 17.93 0.75 -19.25
N LEU A 95 17.63 -0.44 -19.79
CA LEU A 95 17.84 -1.71 -19.10
C LEU A 95 19.33 -2.01 -18.89
N HIS A 96 20.20 -1.73 -19.87
CA HIS A 96 21.65 -1.82 -19.66
C HIS A 96 22.14 -0.87 -18.56
N SER A 97 21.58 0.33 -18.50
CA SER A 97 21.90 1.30 -17.44
C SER A 97 21.46 0.79 -16.07
N ALA A 98 20.28 0.16 -15.98
CA ALA A 98 19.80 -0.49 -14.77
C ALA A 98 20.70 -1.67 -14.34
N LYS A 99 21.07 -2.56 -15.27
CA LYS A 99 21.98 -3.68 -15.01
C LYS A 99 23.34 -3.22 -14.46
N ARG A 100 23.91 -2.16 -15.05
CA ARG A 100 25.17 -1.56 -14.59
C ARG A 100 25.03 -0.97 -13.18
N LEU A 101 23.99 -0.19 -12.94
CA LEU A 101 23.70 0.40 -11.63
C LEU A 101 23.55 -0.67 -10.54
N LEU A 102 22.80 -1.74 -10.82
CA LEU A 102 22.62 -2.86 -9.90
C LEU A 102 23.95 -3.55 -9.55
N SER A 103 24.86 -3.67 -10.52
CA SER A 103 26.20 -4.22 -10.27
C SER A 103 27.04 -3.30 -9.38
N VAL A 104 27.02 -1.99 -9.63
CA VAL A 104 27.75 -0.99 -8.83
C VAL A 104 27.19 -0.91 -7.40
N ALA A 105 25.87 -0.82 -7.27
CA ALA A 105 25.20 -0.67 -5.98
C ALA A 105 25.35 -1.89 -5.07
N ARG A 106 25.44 -3.10 -5.64
CA ARG A 106 25.66 -4.34 -4.87
C ARG A 106 27.08 -4.52 -4.37
N ASN A 107 28.04 -3.98 -5.10
CA ASN A 107 29.46 -4.01 -4.72
C ASN A 107 29.88 -2.79 -3.89
N PHE A 108 28.94 -1.87 -3.60
CA PHE A 108 29.19 -0.70 -2.78
C PHE A 108 29.39 -1.08 -1.31
N ARG A 109 30.60 -0.86 -0.79
CA ARG A 109 30.93 -1.01 0.63
C ARG A 109 31.14 0.37 1.25
N SER A 110 30.47 0.63 2.36
CA SER A 110 30.53 1.91 3.09
C SER A 110 31.91 2.25 3.68
N ASN A 111 32.89 1.34 3.57
CA ASN A 111 34.20 1.52 4.16
C ASN A 111 35.06 2.39 3.21
N CYS A 112 35.04 3.69 3.47
CA CYS A 112 35.96 4.71 2.94
C CYS A 112 35.72 5.19 1.49
N THR A 113 34.48 5.53 1.11
CA THR A 113 34.21 6.36 -0.09
C THR A 113 33.40 7.59 0.30
N SER A 114 33.80 8.76 -0.22
CA SER A 114 33.19 10.05 0.08
C SER A 114 31.66 10.05 -0.06
N ASP A 115 30.98 10.86 0.76
CA ASP A 115 29.55 11.18 0.68
C ASP A 115 29.05 11.44 -0.78
N GLY A 116 29.94 11.87 -1.68
CA GLY A 116 29.67 12.03 -3.10
C GLY A 116 29.37 10.73 -3.88
N ALA A 117 30.00 9.59 -3.55
CA ALA A 117 29.78 8.34 -4.28
C ALA A 117 28.40 7.73 -3.97
N ALA A 118 27.98 7.78 -2.70
CA ALA A 118 26.64 7.40 -2.27
C ALA A 118 25.56 8.26 -2.94
N LYS A 119 25.74 9.59 -2.92
CA LYS A 119 24.85 10.54 -3.61
C LYS A 119 24.79 10.29 -5.11
N THR A 120 25.91 9.91 -5.74
CA THR A 120 25.96 9.57 -7.16
C THR A 120 25.13 8.31 -7.47
N ILE A 121 25.19 7.28 -6.62
CA ILE A 121 24.40 6.05 -6.82
C ILE A 121 22.91 6.33 -6.60
N VAL A 122 22.53 7.11 -5.58
CA VAL A 122 21.14 7.56 -5.38
C VAL A 122 20.63 8.30 -6.61
N PHE A 123 21.43 9.24 -7.15
CA PHE A 123 21.09 9.97 -8.37
C PHE A 123 20.99 9.05 -9.60
N GLN A 124 21.81 8.00 -9.69
CA GLN A 124 21.69 7.01 -10.76
C GLN A 124 20.39 6.19 -10.65
N PHE A 125 19.96 5.80 -9.44
CA PHE A 125 18.67 5.16 -9.24
C PHE A 125 17.51 6.06 -9.67
N GLN A 126 17.59 7.36 -9.37
CA GLN A 126 16.63 8.36 -9.83
C GLN A 126 16.54 8.41 -11.35
N CYS A 127 17.68 8.62 -12.02
CA CYS A 127 17.76 8.71 -13.48
C CYS A 127 17.24 7.46 -14.18
N VAL A 128 17.64 6.27 -13.73
CA VAL A 128 17.20 4.99 -14.31
C VAL A 128 15.70 4.78 -14.11
N THR A 129 15.18 5.06 -12.91
CA THR A 129 13.76 4.91 -12.60
C THR A 129 12.90 5.85 -13.45
N TRP A 130 13.31 7.11 -13.59
CA TRP A 130 12.63 8.10 -14.42
C TRP A 130 12.71 7.76 -15.92
N LYS A 131 13.88 7.34 -16.40
CA LYS A 131 14.07 6.95 -17.81
C LYS A 131 13.21 5.74 -18.17
N LEU A 132 13.11 4.74 -17.30
CA LEU A 132 12.21 3.60 -17.50
C LEU A 132 10.73 4.03 -17.52
N GLU A 133 10.31 4.92 -16.62
CA GLU A 133 8.92 5.42 -16.59
C GLU A 133 8.55 6.16 -17.89
N LYS A 134 9.42 7.06 -18.37
CA LYS A 134 9.20 7.83 -19.61
C LYS A 134 9.31 7.01 -20.89
N LEU A 135 10.13 5.96 -20.91
CA LEU A 135 10.22 5.10 -22.09
C LEU A 135 9.04 4.12 -22.16
N LEU A 136 8.58 3.62 -21.02
CA LEU A 136 7.37 2.79 -20.97
C LEU A 136 6.10 3.57 -21.34
N SER A 137 6.08 4.91 -21.22
CA SER A 137 4.96 5.71 -21.72
C SER A 137 4.87 5.78 -23.24
N ASN A 138 5.97 5.49 -23.94
CA ASN A 138 6.07 5.63 -25.39
C ASN A 138 5.96 4.28 -26.12
N VAL A 139 5.69 3.19 -25.40
CA VAL A 139 5.42 1.88 -26.01
C VAL A 139 4.10 2.00 -26.79
N PRO A 140 4.07 1.64 -28.09
CA PRO A 140 2.84 1.73 -28.87
C PRO A 140 1.83 0.67 -28.39
N TYR A 141 0.77 1.10 -27.72
CA TYR A 141 -0.32 0.26 -27.19
C TYR A 141 -1.45 -0.02 -28.21
N ASP A 142 -1.30 0.49 -29.43
CA ASP A 142 -2.34 0.45 -30.48
C ASP A 142 -2.34 -0.86 -31.29
N HIS A 143 -1.40 -1.77 -31.04
CA HIS A 143 -1.47 -3.13 -31.59
C HIS A 143 -2.63 -3.86 -30.88
N SER A 144 -3.67 -4.17 -31.65
CA SER A 144 -4.97 -4.67 -31.17
C SER A 144 -4.92 -6.11 -30.63
N GLU A 145 -3.74 -6.61 -30.29
CA GLU A 145 -3.45 -8.02 -30.04
C GLU A 145 -2.69 -8.30 -28.72
N ILE A 146 -2.18 -7.27 -28.02
CA ILE A 146 -1.63 -7.45 -26.65
C ILE A 146 -2.80 -7.61 -25.68
N SER A 147 -2.77 -8.65 -24.84
CA SER A 147 -3.80 -8.92 -23.84
C SER A 147 -4.01 -7.72 -22.90
N GLU A 148 -5.28 -7.52 -22.52
CA GLU A 148 -5.67 -6.57 -21.47
C GLU A 148 -4.87 -6.84 -20.17
N GLU A 149 -4.51 -8.10 -19.90
CA GLU A 149 -3.72 -8.51 -18.73
C GLU A 149 -2.30 -7.92 -18.73
N VAL A 150 -1.61 -7.98 -19.87
CA VAL A 150 -0.24 -7.47 -20.01
C VAL A 150 -0.23 -5.94 -20.06
N ARG A 151 -1.24 -5.33 -20.67
CA ARG A 151 -1.45 -3.87 -20.64
C ARG A 151 -1.58 -3.35 -19.21
N GLU A 152 -2.40 -4.01 -18.38
CA GLU A 152 -2.55 -3.66 -16.97
C GLU A 152 -1.24 -3.88 -16.18
N GLN A 153 -0.48 -4.94 -16.47
CA GLN A 153 0.82 -5.17 -15.83
C GLN A 153 1.85 -4.08 -16.17
N VAL A 154 1.90 -3.60 -17.41
CA VAL A 154 2.79 -2.50 -17.81
C VAL A 154 2.38 -1.19 -17.14
N GLU A 155 1.08 -0.91 -17.06
CA GLU A 155 0.57 0.28 -16.39
C GLU A 155 0.84 0.23 -14.87
N LEU A 156 0.78 -0.96 -14.27
CA LEU A 156 1.21 -1.19 -12.89
C LEU A 156 2.70 -0.90 -12.71
N VAL A 157 3.57 -1.35 -13.62
CA VAL A 157 5.01 -1.05 -13.58
C VAL A 157 5.25 0.45 -13.72
N ARG A 158 4.56 1.14 -14.65
CA ARG A 158 4.63 2.61 -14.78
C ARG A 158 4.20 3.31 -13.51
N THR A 159 3.08 2.91 -12.92
CA THR A 159 2.58 3.48 -11.65
C THR A 159 3.60 3.29 -10.53
N GLN A 160 4.21 2.11 -10.42
CA GLN A 160 5.25 1.85 -9.44
C GLN A 160 6.50 2.72 -9.68
N LEU A 161 6.96 2.85 -10.92
CA LEU A 161 8.10 3.69 -11.29
C LEU A 161 7.82 5.18 -11.03
N SER A 162 6.63 5.66 -11.40
CA SER A 162 6.16 7.03 -11.14
C SER A 162 6.17 7.36 -9.64
N ARG A 163 5.58 6.50 -8.79
CA ARG A 163 5.62 6.68 -7.32
C ARG A 163 7.05 6.64 -6.76
N ALA A 164 7.96 5.86 -7.36
CA ALA A 164 9.36 5.90 -6.95
C ALA A 164 10.04 7.20 -7.37
N THR A 165 9.71 7.77 -8.53
CA THR A 165 10.21 9.11 -8.90
C THR A 165 9.72 10.18 -7.92
N GLU A 166 8.47 10.12 -7.45
CA GLU A 166 7.92 11.06 -6.46
C GLU A 166 8.65 11.03 -5.13
N ARG A 167 9.10 9.85 -4.67
CA ARG A 167 9.88 9.69 -3.43
C ARG A 167 11.22 10.45 -3.44
N TYR A 168 11.72 10.83 -4.60
CA TYR A 168 13.03 11.46 -4.74
C TYR A 168 13.01 13.00 -4.71
N GLY A 169 11.84 13.65 -4.79
CA GLY A 169 11.65 15.10 -4.58
C GLY A 169 12.40 16.05 -5.55
N SER A 170 11.97 17.34 -5.59
CA SER A 170 12.47 18.59 -6.23
C SER A 170 13.55 18.62 -7.34
N ILE A 171 14.51 17.68 -7.39
CA ILE A 171 15.62 17.59 -8.35
C ILE A 171 15.15 17.26 -9.78
N ILE A 172 13.92 16.77 -9.94
CA ILE A 172 13.29 16.41 -11.22
C ILE A 172 13.11 17.62 -12.15
N SER A 173 13.00 18.84 -11.59
CA SER A 173 12.91 20.08 -12.37
C SER A 173 14.08 20.28 -13.35
N ASN A 174 15.25 19.71 -13.06
CA ASN A 174 16.43 19.77 -13.92
C ASN A 174 16.51 18.63 -14.97
N MET A 175 15.71 17.56 -14.82
CA MET A 175 15.73 16.38 -15.69
C MET A 175 14.94 16.54 -16.99
N ALA A 176 14.05 17.55 -17.10
CA ALA A 176 13.33 17.87 -18.33
C ALA A 176 14.26 18.27 -19.50
N SER A 177 15.54 18.50 -19.22
CA SER A 177 16.59 18.80 -20.21
C SER A 177 17.49 17.62 -20.59
N ILE A 178 17.22 16.42 -20.06
CA ILE A 178 18.02 15.21 -20.32
C ILE A 178 17.52 14.54 -21.62
N ASP A 179 18.44 14.34 -22.56
CA ASP A 179 18.18 13.58 -23.80
C ASP A 179 18.01 12.09 -23.46
N LEU A 180 16.81 11.56 -23.72
CA LEU A 180 16.44 10.16 -23.49
C LEU A 180 17.26 9.18 -24.34
N THR A 181 17.88 9.65 -25.42
CA THR A 181 18.66 8.81 -26.35
C THR A 181 20.13 8.64 -25.94
N GLN A 182 20.65 9.44 -24.99
CA GLN A 182 22.07 9.41 -24.61
C GLN A 182 22.41 8.38 -23.49
N PRO A 183 23.66 7.84 -23.48
CA PRO A 183 24.19 7.01 -22.39
C PRO A 183 24.20 7.74 -21.04
N LEU A 184 23.82 7.03 -19.97
CA LEU A 184 23.67 7.58 -18.61
C LEU A 184 24.91 8.36 -18.10
N ALA A 185 26.12 7.97 -18.51
CA ALA A 185 27.37 8.64 -18.14
C ALA A 185 27.50 10.08 -18.68
N GLN A 186 26.94 10.37 -19.86
CA GLN A 186 26.94 11.70 -20.46
C GLN A 186 25.87 12.60 -19.81
N ASN A 187 24.70 12.03 -19.50
CA ASN A 187 23.62 12.72 -18.78
C ASN A 187 24.03 13.15 -17.36
N ILE A 188 24.78 12.30 -16.66
CA ILE A 188 25.35 12.62 -15.34
C ILE A 188 26.36 13.77 -15.43
N SER A 189 27.22 13.77 -16.46
CA SER A 189 28.23 14.80 -16.67
C SER A 189 27.61 16.18 -16.99
N GLN A 190 26.51 16.22 -17.76
CA GLN A 190 25.78 17.45 -18.08
C GLN A 190 25.07 18.06 -16.86
N VAL A 191 24.48 17.23 -15.98
CA VAL A 191 23.73 17.71 -14.81
C VAL A 191 24.68 18.08 -13.65
N ILE A 192 25.72 17.29 -13.42
CA ILE A 192 26.76 17.61 -12.42
C ILE A 192 27.55 18.86 -12.85
N GLY A 193 27.87 19.02 -14.14
CA GLY A 193 28.57 20.22 -14.66
C GLY A 193 27.77 21.52 -14.49
N LYS A 194 26.43 21.47 -14.60
CA LYS A 194 25.56 22.64 -14.33
C LYS A 194 25.44 22.95 -12.84
N SER A 195 25.48 21.95 -11.96
CA SER A 195 25.39 22.14 -10.51
C SER A 195 26.70 22.64 -9.88
N ILE A 196 27.85 22.40 -10.52
CA ILE A 196 29.17 22.81 -10.00
C ILE A 196 29.52 24.26 -10.38
N ASN A 197 28.95 24.83 -11.44
CA ASN A 197 29.21 26.24 -11.82
C ASN A 197 28.64 27.29 -10.84
N GLY A 198 27.90 26.87 -9.80
CA GLY A 198 27.37 27.74 -8.74
C GLY A 198 28.22 27.83 -7.47
N MET A 199 29.34 27.10 -7.36
CA MET A 199 30.22 27.18 -6.18
C MET A 199 31.69 27.35 -6.59
N HIS A 200 32.30 28.39 -6.04
CA HIS A 200 33.67 28.79 -6.29
C HIS A 200 34.71 27.66 -6.11
N LYS A 201 35.67 27.66 -7.05
CA LYS A 201 36.95 26.93 -7.11
C LYS A 201 37.65 26.72 -5.76
N GLN A 202 38.11 25.50 -5.50
CA GLN A 202 39.52 25.22 -5.13
C GLN A 202 39.89 23.74 -5.37
N ASN A 203 40.92 23.58 -6.23
CA ASN A 203 41.95 22.53 -6.31
C ASN A 203 41.67 21.10 -6.83
N SER A 204 42.11 20.93 -8.09
CA SER A 204 42.91 19.83 -8.67
C SER A 204 42.39 18.37 -8.70
N CYS A 205 41.86 18.02 -9.87
CA CYS A 205 41.87 16.69 -10.55
C CYS A 205 43.32 16.17 -10.78
N PRO A 206 43.60 14.87 -11.13
CA PRO A 206 42.95 14.22 -12.28
C PRO A 206 42.79 12.68 -12.30
N GLU A 207 41.96 12.26 -13.27
CA GLU A 207 42.06 11.05 -14.11
C GLU A 207 42.14 9.67 -13.44
N ASN A 208 41.08 8.88 -13.60
CA ASN A 208 41.14 7.49 -14.08
C ASN A 208 39.71 6.94 -14.25
N LEU A 209 39.10 7.19 -15.41
CA LEU A 209 37.77 6.69 -15.77
C LEU A 209 37.79 5.74 -16.99
N SER A 210 38.96 5.22 -17.35
CA SER A 210 39.15 4.46 -18.60
C SER A 210 39.80 3.07 -18.44
N LYS A 211 39.89 2.49 -17.24
CA LYS A 211 40.41 1.11 -17.08
C LYS A 211 39.53 0.28 -16.16
N LEU A 212 38.53 -0.37 -16.75
CA LEU A 212 37.85 -1.51 -16.14
C LEU A 212 37.44 -2.52 -17.23
N ASP A 213 38.36 -2.76 -18.17
CA ASP A 213 38.38 -3.92 -19.06
C ASP A 213 39.63 -4.73 -18.74
N SER A 214 39.55 -5.61 -17.73
CA SER A 214 40.33 -6.85 -17.66
C SER A 214 40.07 -7.58 -16.33
N ILE A 215 39.59 -8.83 -16.43
CA ILE A 215 39.59 -9.81 -15.34
C ILE A 215 41.02 -10.34 -15.17
N PRO A 216 41.50 -10.53 -13.93
CA PRO A 216 42.08 -11.85 -13.61
C PRO A 216 41.71 -12.41 -12.23
N LYS A 217 41.83 -13.74 -12.18
CA LYS A 217 41.60 -14.71 -11.11
C LYS A 217 42.73 -14.73 -10.03
N ILE A 218 42.37 -15.29 -8.84
CA ILE A 218 43.15 -16.17 -7.93
C ILE A 218 43.97 -15.58 -6.74
N ASN A 219 43.70 -16.19 -5.55
CA ASN A 219 44.52 -16.47 -4.34
C ASN A 219 44.84 -15.42 -3.23
N GLY A 220 44.35 -15.74 -2.01
CA GLY A 220 45.20 -16.16 -0.87
C GLY A 220 45.74 -15.12 0.14
N TRP A 221 45.51 -15.44 1.44
CA TRP A 221 46.20 -14.98 2.68
C TRP A 221 45.85 -13.58 3.21
N LYS A 222 45.92 -13.27 4.53
CA LYS A 222 45.94 -13.99 5.81
C LYS A 222 45.64 -12.93 6.89
N SER A 223 45.06 -13.38 8.00
CA SER A 223 44.99 -12.78 9.35
C SER A 223 46.06 -11.72 9.71
N HIS A 224 45.65 -10.64 10.38
CA HIS A 224 46.31 -10.23 11.64
C HIS A 224 45.37 -9.48 12.61
N ASN A 225 45.40 -9.98 13.83
CA ASN A 225 44.75 -9.57 15.06
C ASN A 225 45.55 -8.44 15.75
N ARG A 226 44.90 -7.51 16.49
CA ARG A 226 45.48 -6.89 17.71
C ARG A 226 44.44 -6.16 18.57
N ASN A 227 44.54 -6.46 19.87
CA ASN A 227 43.72 -6.08 21.02
C ASN A 227 44.04 -4.69 21.63
N ARG A 228 43.16 -4.31 22.57
CA ARG A 228 43.36 -3.54 23.83
C ARG A 228 43.34 -2.00 23.72
N ALA A 229 42.83 -1.21 24.66
CA ALA A 229 42.44 -1.41 26.06
C ALA A 229 41.50 -0.28 26.57
N SER A 230 40.74 -0.55 27.63
CA SER A 230 40.02 0.38 28.52
C SER A 230 40.94 1.18 29.44
N LEU A 231 40.49 2.34 29.96
CA LEU A 231 40.82 2.88 31.29
C LEU A 231 39.78 3.93 31.78
N HIS A 232 39.50 3.88 33.09
CA HIS A 232 38.61 4.70 33.94
C HIS A 232 39.14 6.10 34.29
N LEU A 233 38.26 7.03 34.72
CA LEU A 233 38.49 7.90 35.90
C LEU A 233 37.18 8.50 36.48
N GLU A 234 37.21 8.85 37.77
CA GLU A 234 36.14 9.05 38.76
C GLU A 234 35.98 10.53 39.21
N ARG A 235 34.76 10.89 39.68
CA ARG A 235 34.43 11.71 40.89
C ARG A 235 34.53 13.26 40.95
N ALA A 236 33.44 13.91 41.42
CA ALA A 236 33.42 14.97 42.47
C ALA A 236 31.99 15.24 43.02
N ARG A 237 31.88 15.67 44.29
CA ARG A 237 30.67 15.77 45.16
C ARG A 237 30.24 17.24 45.46
N SER A 238 28.96 17.38 45.87
CA SER A 238 28.35 18.20 46.97
C SER A 238 28.13 19.75 46.92
N VAL A 239 26.84 20.20 46.93
CA VAL A 239 25.99 20.89 47.99
C VAL A 239 26.60 22.09 48.75
N PRO A 240 25.91 23.18 49.26
CA PRO A 240 24.52 23.36 49.83
C PRO A 240 23.78 24.65 49.38
N ALA A 241 22.69 25.20 49.94
CA ALA A 241 21.47 24.86 50.72
C ALA A 241 20.70 26.20 50.95
N SER A 242 19.48 26.14 51.54
CA SER A 242 18.73 27.23 52.23
C SER A 242 17.87 28.14 51.31
N SER A 243 16.62 28.57 51.59
CA SER A 243 15.72 28.65 52.76
C SER A 243 14.26 28.78 52.24
N GLU A 244 13.22 28.12 52.79
CA GLU A 244 12.31 28.58 53.89
C GLU A 244 11.43 29.80 53.47
N VAL A 245 10.08 29.80 53.39
CA VAL A 245 8.99 29.82 54.42
C VAL A 245 7.65 30.03 53.63
N SER A 246 6.58 29.20 53.76
CA SER A 246 5.30 29.40 54.51
C SER A 246 4.53 30.72 54.20
N ILE A 247 3.18 30.89 54.11
CA ILE A 247 1.99 30.17 54.64
C ILE A 247 0.66 30.85 54.13
N LEU A 248 -0.40 30.04 53.96
CA LEU A 248 -1.88 30.17 54.14
C LEU A 248 -2.80 31.32 53.60
N ASN A 249 -3.86 30.84 52.92
CA ASN A 249 -5.33 31.06 53.08
C ASN A 249 -6.06 32.39 52.75
N VAL A 250 -7.22 32.23 52.07
CA VAL A 250 -8.63 32.54 52.48
C VAL A 250 -9.47 32.95 51.24
N ILE A 251 -10.31 32.06 50.68
CA ILE A 251 -11.82 32.00 50.60
C ILE A 251 -12.63 33.29 50.23
N PRO A 252 -13.89 33.20 49.71
CA PRO A 252 -14.36 33.66 48.40
C PRO A 252 -15.41 34.80 48.50
N PRO A 253 -16.19 35.10 47.44
CA PRO A 253 -17.65 34.97 47.61
C PRO A 253 -18.44 34.51 46.36
N LYS A 254 -19.70 34.16 46.64
CA LYS A 254 -20.77 33.64 45.79
C LYS A 254 -21.67 34.75 45.21
N SER A 255 -22.38 34.44 44.12
CA SER A 255 -23.74 34.93 43.78
C SER A 255 -24.32 34.00 42.70
N GLN A 256 -25.31 33.14 43.01
CA GLN A 256 -26.76 33.35 42.97
C GLN A 256 -27.31 33.73 41.58
N GLU A 257 -28.04 32.82 40.91
CA GLU A 257 -29.51 32.96 40.78
C GLU A 257 -30.25 31.72 40.21
N ASN A 258 -31.54 31.70 40.56
CA ASN A 258 -32.58 30.67 40.59
C ASN A 258 -32.99 29.92 39.31
N SER A 259 -33.60 28.75 39.54
CA SER A 259 -34.35 27.92 38.60
C SER A 259 -35.87 27.93 38.87
N GLU A 260 -36.71 27.80 37.84
CA GLU A 260 -38.07 27.22 37.90
C GLU A 260 -38.37 26.46 36.57
N ARG A 261 -38.46 25.11 36.56
CA ARG A 261 -39.66 24.19 36.47
C ARG A 261 -40.52 24.34 35.18
N LYS A 262 -40.95 23.32 34.39
CA LYS A 262 -41.07 21.83 34.44
C LYS A 262 -41.40 21.23 33.02
N LYS A 263 -40.72 20.11 32.66
CA LYS A 263 -41.10 18.80 32.01
C LYS A 263 -42.21 18.66 30.91
N PRO A 264 -42.31 17.52 30.17
CA PRO A 264 -41.33 16.72 29.39
C PRO A 264 -41.89 16.28 28.00
N THR A 265 -41.11 15.68 27.09
CA THR A 265 -41.52 14.58 26.16
C THR A 265 -40.48 14.30 25.06
N GLY A 266 -40.30 13.02 24.72
CA GLY A 266 -39.80 12.57 23.41
C GLY A 266 -38.35 12.10 23.35
N VAL A 267 -38.12 10.82 23.61
CA VAL A 267 -36.86 10.13 23.31
C VAL A 267 -36.65 10.12 21.79
N LYS A 268 -35.66 10.87 21.30
CA LYS A 268 -35.17 10.82 19.92
C LYS A 268 -33.88 9.98 19.87
N LYS A 269 -33.70 9.24 18.77
CA LYS A 269 -32.47 8.52 18.37
C LYS A 269 -31.22 9.41 18.53
N PRO A 270 -30.03 8.86 18.84
CA PRO A 270 -28.82 9.67 18.90
C PRO A 270 -28.49 10.19 17.50
N GLU A 271 -28.62 11.50 17.31
CA GLU A 271 -28.11 12.23 16.15
C GLU A 271 -26.58 12.06 16.11
N ALA A 272 -26.02 11.84 14.93
CA ALA A 272 -24.59 11.77 14.75
C ALA A 272 -23.97 13.10 15.20
N ILE A 273 -23.08 13.06 16.19
CA ILE A 273 -22.40 14.24 16.71
C ILE A 273 -21.54 14.82 15.58
N VAL A 274 -21.91 16.00 15.08
CA VAL A 274 -21.15 16.72 14.05
C VAL A 274 -20.06 17.53 14.74
N ILE A 275 -18.79 17.20 14.47
CA ILE A 275 -17.63 17.92 15.00
C ILE A 275 -17.51 19.26 14.24
N PRO A 276 -17.44 20.42 14.93
CA PRO A 276 -17.16 21.71 14.29
C PRO A 276 -15.83 21.69 13.52
N GLU A 277 -15.81 22.23 12.31
CA GLU A 277 -14.62 22.23 11.43
C GLU A 277 -13.42 22.93 12.08
N ASP A 278 -13.65 23.95 12.90
CA ASP A 278 -12.61 24.68 13.63
C ASP A 278 -11.90 23.83 14.69
N PHE A 279 -12.48 22.68 15.07
CA PHE A 279 -11.89 21.75 16.03
C PHE A 279 -11.10 20.63 15.34
N LEU A 280 -11.19 20.53 14.02
CA LEU A 280 -10.49 19.51 13.24
C LEU A 280 -9.12 20.02 12.79
N CYS A 281 -8.10 19.16 12.89
CA CYS A 281 -6.80 19.45 12.33
C CYS A 281 -6.88 19.43 10.80
N PRO A 282 -6.43 20.46 10.07
CA PRO A 282 -6.47 20.45 8.61
C PRO A 282 -5.60 19.38 7.94
N ILE A 283 -4.66 18.75 8.67
CA ILE A 283 -3.80 17.68 8.13
C ILE A 283 -4.47 16.31 8.31
N SER A 284 -4.95 16.00 9.52
CA SER A 284 -5.51 14.68 9.83
C SER A 284 -7.02 14.58 9.62
N LEU A 285 -7.72 15.73 9.58
CA LEU A 285 -9.19 15.83 9.63
C LEU A 285 -9.79 15.21 10.90
N GLU A 286 -8.99 15.06 11.95
CA GLU A 286 -9.39 14.56 13.26
C GLU A 286 -9.47 15.70 14.28
N LEU A 287 -10.23 15.50 15.35
CA LEU A 287 -10.34 16.45 16.46
C LEU A 287 -8.97 16.75 17.09
N MET A 288 -8.59 18.03 17.17
CA MET A 288 -7.33 18.49 17.75
C MET A 288 -7.32 18.30 19.26
N ARG A 289 -6.23 17.74 19.79
CA ARG A 289 -5.95 17.54 21.23
C ARG A 289 -4.99 18.60 21.73
N ASP A 290 -3.93 18.87 20.99
CA ASP A 290 -3.01 19.99 21.26
C ASP A 290 -2.94 20.95 20.06
N PRO A 291 -3.95 21.83 19.92
CA PRO A 291 -3.97 22.81 18.84
C PRO A 291 -2.80 23.80 18.98
N VAL A 292 -2.00 23.93 17.92
CA VAL A 292 -0.88 24.88 17.79
C VAL A 292 -1.01 25.74 16.55
N ILE A 293 -0.65 27.00 16.67
CA ILE A 293 -0.67 28.00 15.61
C ILE A 293 0.71 28.09 14.96
N VAL A 294 0.74 28.01 13.62
CA VAL A 294 1.94 28.28 12.81
C VAL A 294 2.02 29.76 12.40
N ALA A 295 3.15 30.19 11.85
CA ALA A 295 3.40 31.58 11.41
C ALA A 295 2.30 32.19 10.52
N THR A 296 1.58 31.39 9.73
CA THR A 296 0.48 31.86 8.87
C THR A 296 -0.86 32.02 9.61
N GLY A 297 -0.88 31.86 10.94
CA GLY A 297 -2.09 31.96 11.77
C GLY A 297 -3.03 30.75 11.71
N GLN A 298 -2.67 29.68 11.00
CA GLN A 298 -3.47 28.45 10.93
C GLN A 298 -3.19 27.56 12.14
N THR A 299 -4.23 26.89 12.63
CA THR A 299 -4.11 25.97 13.77
C THR A 299 -4.10 24.52 13.30
N TYR A 300 -3.22 23.72 13.86
CA TYR A 300 -3.06 22.29 13.58
C TYR A 300 -2.90 21.53 14.90
N GLU A 301 -3.09 20.22 14.87
CA GLU A 301 -2.59 19.35 15.92
C GLU A 301 -1.05 19.37 15.91
N ARG A 302 -0.43 19.50 17.08
CA ARG A 302 1.04 19.62 17.23
C ARG A 302 1.77 18.49 16.54
N SER A 303 1.39 17.24 16.80
CA SER A 303 2.12 16.06 16.30
C SER A 303 2.20 16.05 14.76
N TYR A 304 1.09 16.35 14.09
CA TYR A 304 1.01 16.34 12.63
C TYR A 304 1.80 17.50 11.99
N ILE A 305 1.70 18.72 12.52
CA ILE A 305 2.43 19.87 11.95
C ILE A 305 3.92 19.83 12.28
N GLN A 306 4.31 19.29 13.44
CA GLN A 306 5.71 19.08 13.79
C GLN A 306 6.35 18.08 12.83
N ARG A 307 5.71 16.93 12.57
CA ARG A 307 6.17 15.96 11.58
C ARG A 307 6.28 16.53 10.17
N TRP A 308 5.35 17.40 9.79
CA TRP A 308 5.41 18.10 8.50
C TRP A 308 6.67 18.95 8.38
N ILE A 309 7.00 19.71 9.44
CA ILE A 309 8.19 20.56 9.52
C ILE A 309 9.47 19.71 9.57
N ASP A 310 9.50 18.66 10.41
CA ASP A 310 10.64 17.76 10.56
C ASP A 310 10.96 17.00 9.26
N GLY A 311 9.95 16.79 8.41
CA GLY A 311 10.08 16.29 7.04
C GLY A 311 10.74 17.27 6.05
N GLY A 312 11.22 18.43 6.52
CA GLY A 312 11.89 19.45 5.72
C GLY A 312 10.94 20.40 4.98
N ASN A 313 9.63 20.32 5.25
CA ASN A 313 8.65 21.19 4.60
C ASN A 313 8.57 22.55 5.32
N ALA A 314 8.89 23.63 4.60
CA ALA A 314 8.84 25.00 5.12
C ALA A 314 7.57 25.76 4.71
N THR A 315 6.50 25.06 4.30
CA THR A 315 5.23 25.65 3.86
C THR A 315 4.10 25.26 4.80
N CYS A 316 3.07 26.09 4.88
CA CYS A 316 1.85 25.82 5.62
C CYS A 316 0.97 24.82 4.84
N PRO A 317 0.57 23.66 5.41
CA PRO A 317 -0.19 22.64 4.69
C PRO A 317 -1.51 23.13 4.08
N LYS A 318 -2.25 23.97 4.80
CA LYS A 318 -3.57 24.47 4.36
C LYS A 318 -3.47 25.63 3.37
N THR A 319 -2.58 26.60 3.61
CA THR A 319 -2.49 27.82 2.80
C THR A 319 -1.42 27.77 1.71
N GLN A 320 -0.54 26.76 1.73
CA GLN A 320 0.62 26.61 0.85
C GLN A 320 1.61 27.79 0.90
N GLN A 321 1.45 28.71 1.86
CA GLN A 321 2.35 29.85 2.06
C GLN A 321 3.62 29.41 2.80
N LYS A 322 4.76 30.01 2.45
CA LYS A 322 6.02 29.76 3.16
C LYS A 322 5.93 30.25 4.61
N LEU A 323 6.28 29.39 5.55
CA LEU A 323 6.32 29.73 6.98
C LEU A 323 7.49 30.70 7.22
N GLN A 324 7.20 31.88 7.78
CA GLN A 324 8.23 32.86 8.12
C GLN A 324 9.14 32.36 9.24
N ASN A 325 8.59 31.57 10.16
CA ASN A 325 9.31 30.85 11.20
C ASN A 325 8.65 29.48 11.43
N LEU A 326 9.39 28.57 12.06
CA LEU A 326 8.93 27.21 12.37
C LEU A 326 8.45 27.09 13.82
N THR A 327 8.16 28.22 14.49
CA THR A 327 7.71 28.20 15.88
C THR A 327 6.26 27.80 15.95
N LEU A 328 5.96 26.79 16.78
CA LEU A 328 4.60 26.32 17.04
C LEU A 328 4.07 26.93 18.35
N THR A 329 3.16 27.90 18.23
CA THR A 329 2.58 28.59 19.39
C THR A 329 1.35 27.83 19.89
N PRO A 330 1.31 27.35 21.15
CA PRO A 330 0.12 26.65 21.66
C PRO A 330 -1.14 27.54 21.63
N ASN A 331 -2.26 26.98 21.18
CA ASN A 331 -3.57 27.64 21.18
C ASN A 331 -4.41 27.16 22.37
N TYR A 332 -4.09 27.68 23.55
CA TYR A 332 -4.77 27.34 24.80
C TYR A 332 -6.28 27.60 24.77
N VAL A 333 -6.71 28.64 24.05
CA VAL A 333 -8.12 29.01 23.92
C VAL A 333 -8.87 27.93 23.16
N LEU A 334 -8.37 27.54 21.98
CA LEU A 334 -9.01 26.49 21.18
C LEU A 334 -8.99 25.15 21.89
N ARG A 335 -7.90 24.83 22.61
CA ARG A 335 -7.83 23.61 23.42
C ARG A 335 -8.91 23.58 24.50
N SER A 336 -9.13 24.70 25.19
CA SER A 336 -10.20 24.83 26.20
C SER A 336 -11.59 24.65 25.57
N LEU A 337 -11.84 25.27 24.40
CA LEU A 337 -13.10 25.15 23.68
C LEU A 337 -13.38 23.72 23.21
N ILE A 338 -12.37 23.04 22.67
CA ILE A 338 -12.47 21.63 22.27
C ILE A 338 -12.74 20.74 23.48
N THR A 339 -12.09 21.02 24.60
CA THR A 339 -12.28 20.29 25.87
C THR A 339 -13.72 20.42 26.36
N GLN A 340 -14.25 21.65 26.39
CA GLN A 340 -15.63 21.88 26.78
C GLN A 340 -16.62 21.17 25.84
N TRP A 341 -16.39 21.26 24.53
CA TRP A 341 -17.23 20.59 23.55
C TRP A 341 -17.22 19.06 23.68
N CYS A 342 -16.07 18.45 24.01
CA CYS A 342 -15.99 17.01 24.26
C CYS A 342 -16.80 16.59 25.49
N ILE A 343 -16.74 17.38 26.57
CA ILE A 343 -17.51 17.16 27.80
C ILE A 343 -19.01 17.23 27.49
N ASP A 344 -19.43 18.25 26.75
CA ASP A 344 -20.84 18.48 26.42
C ASP A 344 -21.41 17.38 25.51
N ASN A 345 -20.56 16.70 24.72
CA ASN A 345 -20.95 15.66 23.76
C ASN A 345 -20.61 14.23 24.21
N ASN A 346 -20.18 14.01 25.47
CA ASN A 346 -19.74 12.71 25.99
C ASN A 346 -18.66 12.01 25.14
N ILE A 347 -17.75 12.78 24.55
CA ILE A 347 -16.61 12.24 23.81
C ILE A 347 -15.45 12.11 24.80
N GLU A 348 -15.03 10.87 25.11
CA GLU A 348 -13.88 10.61 25.97
C GLU A 348 -12.61 11.20 25.35
N GLN A 349 -12.09 12.26 25.96
CA GLN A 349 -10.72 12.70 25.68
C GLN A 349 -9.73 11.69 26.25
N PRO A 350 -8.59 11.43 25.58
CA PRO A 350 -7.60 10.49 26.07
C PRO A 350 -6.78 11.12 27.19
N THR A 351 -7.36 11.13 28.39
CA THR A 351 -6.59 11.25 29.62
C THR A 351 -5.85 9.93 29.81
N GLY A 352 -4.52 9.98 29.90
CA GLY A 352 -3.72 8.85 30.36
C GLY A 352 -4.06 8.57 31.82
N LEU A 353 -4.44 7.33 32.14
CA LEU A 353 -4.59 6.89 33.53
C LEU A 353 -4.04 5.48 33.69
N THR A 354 -2.98 5.38 34.49
CA THR A 354 -2.77 4.24 35.40
C THR A 354 -2.95 4.77 36.83
N HIS A 355 -3.84 4.13 37.58
CA HIS A 355 -4.03 4.22 39.04
C HIS A 355 -3.97 5.60 39.71
N GLY A 356 -5.15 6.21 39.89
CA GLY A 356 -5.46 6.93 41.12
C GLY A 356 -4.61 8.16 41.45
N LYS A 357 -4.43 9.08 40.50
CA LYS A 357 -4.28 10.53 40.75
C LYS A 357 -4.34 11.28 39.41
N LEU A 358 -5.20 12.30 39.33
CA LEU A 358 -5.26 13.21 38.18
C LEU A 358 -3.88 13.85 37.96
N LYS A 359 -3.30 13.65 36.78
CA LYS A 359 -2.39 14.62 36.20
C LYS A 359 -3.13 15.29 35.04
N ASN A 360 -3.30 16.59 35.16
CA ASN A 360 -3.73 17.45 34.07
C ASN A 360 -2.61 17.41 33.01
N SER A 361 -2.78 16.59 31.97
CA SER A 361 -1.89 16.55 30.79
C SER A 361 -1.96 17.91 30.11
N ASP A 362 -0.86 18.67 30.14
CA ASP A 362 -0.77 20.00 29.55
C ASP A 362 -0.31 19.98 28.08
N GLY A 363 -0.05 18.78 27.53
CA GLY A 363 0.43 18.59 26.15
C GLY A 363 1.91 18.95 25.97
N SER A 364 2.67 19.10 27.05
CA SER A 364 4.10 19.39 27.00
C SER A 364 4.91 18.24 26.39
N PHE A 365 6.02 18.58 25.71
CA PHE A 365 7.02 17.65 25.15
C PHE A 365 7.48 16.56 26.14
N ARG A 366 7.39 16.83 27.45
CA ARG A 366 7.72 15.86 28.52
C ARG A 366 6.72 14.71 28.63
N ASP A 367 5.46 14.91 28.29
CA ASP A 367 4.42 13.87 28.35
C ASP A 367 4.57 12.88 27.18
N VAL A 368 4.90 13.36 25.97
CA VAL A 368 5.22 12.50 24.81
C VAL A 368 6.44 11.60 25.10
N THR A 369 7.45 12.14 25.78
CA THR A 369 8.66 11.36 26.16
C THR A 369 8.32 10.27 27.19
N GLY A 370 7.36 10.54 28.09
CA GLY A 370 6.87 9.56 29.05
C GLY A 370 6.08 8.41 28.40
N ASP A 371 5.25 8.74 27.42
CA ASP A 371 4.49 7.75 26.64
C ASP A 371 5.42 6.86 25.80
N ILE A 372 6.47 7.42 25.21
CA ILE A 372 7.51 6.66 24.49
C ILE A 372 8.18 5.64 25.42
N ALA A 373 8.68 6.06 26.58
CA ALA A 373 9.34 5.17 27.53
C ALA A 373 8.39 4.08 28.07
N ALA A 374 7.11 4.41 28.28
CA ALA A 374 6.11 3.43 28.68
C ALA A 374 5.86 2.38 27.59
N ILE A 375 5.77 2.80 26.32
CA ILE A 375 5.60 1.90 25.17
C ILE A 375 6.85 1.02 25.00
N GLU A 376 8.05 1.58 25.08
CA GLU A 376 9.30 0.80 25.03
C GLU A 376 9.37 -0.25 26.15
N ALA A 377 8.96 0.10 27.36
CA ALA A 377 8.87 -0.85 28.47
C ALA A 377 7.83 -1.96 28.22
N LEU A 378 6.71 -1.66 27.57
CA LEU A 378 5.73 -2.66 27.16
C LEU A 378 6.28 -3.58 26.06
N VAL A 379 6.99 -3.04 25.07
CA VAL A 379 7.61 -3.83 24.01
C VAL A 379 8.68 -4.75 24.57
N TRP A 380 9.46 -4.29 25.54
CA TRP A 380 10.39 -5.15 26.26
C TRP A 380 9.67 -6.31 26.97
N LYS A 381 8.56 -6.03 27.67
CA LYS A 381 7.76 -7.05 28.36
C LYS A 381 7.08 -8.05 27.42
N LEU A 382 6.80 -7.68 26.17
CA LEU A 382 6.29 -8.65 25.18
C LEU A 382 7.25 -9.83 24.97
N SER A 383 8.55 -9.59 25.12
CA SER A 383 9.61 -10.60 24.95
C SER A 383 9.97 -11.31 26.26
N SER A 384 9.20 -11.10 27.35
CA SER A 384 9.42 -11.79 28.63
C SER A 384 9.18 -13.29 28.50
N GLN A 385 9.92 -14.08 29.29
CA GLN A 385 9.72 -15.52 29.40
C GLN A 385 8.42 -15.88 30.15
N SER A 386 7.84 -14.94 30.91
CA SER A 386 6.55 -15.13 31.57
C SER A 386 5.40 -14.91 30.59
N ILE A 387 4.54 -15.93 30.48
CA ILE A 387 3.33 -15.88 29.66
C ILE A 387 2.37 -14.80 30.20
N GLU A 388 2.27 -14.65 31.53
CA GLU A 388 1.41 -13.67 32.18
C GLU A 388 1.84 -12.24 31.88
N GLU A 389 3.15 -11.96 31.95
CA GLU A 389 3.69 -10.63 31.63
C GLU A 389 3.54 -10.31 30.15
N SER A 390 3.85 -11.27 29.26
CA SER A 390 3.68 -11.10 27.82
C SER A 390 2.20 -10.88 27.46
N ARG A 391 1.28 -11.65 28.08
CA ARG A 391 -0.18 -11.51 27.89
C ARG A 391 -0.68 -10.14 28.36
N ALA A 392 -0.23 -9.67 29.51
CA ALA A 392 -0.59 -8.34 30.01
C ALA A 392 -0.05 -7.23 29.09
N ALA A 393 1.20 -7.35 28.63
CA ALA A 393 1.82 -6.40 27.73
C ALA A 393 1.11 -6.32 26.37
N VAL A 394 0.77 -7.46 25.75
CA VAL A 394 0.06 -7.47 24.47
C VAL A 394 -1.38 -6.94 24.60
N THR A 395 -2.03 -7.18 25.74
CA THR A 395 -3.35 -6.63 26.04
C THR A 395 -3.29 -5.10 26.12
N GLU A 396 -2.25 -4.56 26.75
CA GLU A 396 -2.06 -3.11 26.84
C GLU A 396 -1.72 -2.49 25.48
N ILE A 397 -0.83 -3.12 24.69
CA ILE A 397 -0.52 -2.68 23.33
C ILE A 397 -1.76 -2.68 22.42
N ARG A 398 -2.63 -3.69 22.56
CA ARG A 398 -3.93 -3.71 21.86
C ARG A 398 -4.79 -2.52 22.26
N SER A 399 -4.87 -2.20 23.55
CA SER A 399 -5.60 -1.04 24.07
C SER A 399 -5.04 0.27 23.50
N LEU A 400 -3.73 0.49 23.61
CA LEU A 400 -3.06 1.71 23.15
C LEU A 400 -3.20 1.91 21.63
N SER A 401 -2.99 0.87 20.83
CA SER A 401 -3.10 0.93 19.36
C SER A 401 -4.52 1.25 18.87
N LYS A 402 -5.55 0.96 19.68
CA LYS A 402 -6.94 1.32 19.37
C LYS A 402 -7.23 2.82 19.56
N ARG A 403 -6.56 3.47 20.52
CA ARG A 403 -6.91 4.83 21.02
C ARG A 403 -6.49 5.99 20.13
N SER A 404 -5.40 5.89 19.39
CA SER A 404 -4.93 6.98 18.53
C SER A 404 -3.96 6.51 17.45
N THR A 405 -3.86 7.30 16.38
CA THR A 405 -2.86 7.11 15.33
C THR A 405 -1.44 7.33 15.86
N ASP A 406 -1.23 8.30 16.76
CA ASP A 406 0.08 8.53 17.41
C ASP A 406 0.58 7.29 18.16
N ASN A 407 -0.28 6.62 18.94
CA ASN A 407 0.10 5.38 19.62
C ASN A 407 0.51 4.30 18.62
N ARG A 408 -0.18 4.18 17.48
CA ARG A 408 0.18 3.20 16.43
C ARG A 408 1.55 3.49 15.83
N ILE A 409 1.92 4.77 15.71
CA ILE A 409 3.24 5.20 15.25
C ILE A 409 4.29 4.83 16.30
N LEU A 410 4.10 5.27 17.55
CA LEU A 410 5.04 5.02 18.63
C LEU A 410 5.26 3.53 18.91
N ILE A 411 4.20 2.72 18.89
CA ILE A 411 4.28 1.26 19.05
C ILE A 411 5.09 0.63 17.92
N ALA A 412 4.89 1.09 16.68
CA ALA A 412 5.65 0.59 15.53
C ALA A 412 7.13 1.01 15.58
N GLU A 413 7.40 2.27 15.93
CA GLU A 413 8.76 2.83 16.06
C GLU A 413 9.53 2.20 17.22
N ALA A 414 8.86 1.85 18.32
CA ALA A 414 9.43 1.09 19.43
C ALA A 414 9.75 -0.38 19.09
N GLY A 415 9.49 -0.82 17.86
CA GLY A 415 9.85 -2.16 17.40
C GLY A 415 8.89 -3.27 17.83
N ALA A 416 7.63 -2.94 18.18
CA ALA A 416 6.66 -3.94 18.60
C ALA A 416 6.27 -4.94 17.49
N ILE A 417 6.28 -4.52 16.22
CA ILE A 417 5.70 -5.28 15.10
C ILE A 417 6.34 -6.69 14.96
N PRO A 418 7.68 -6.85 14.89
CA PRO A 418 8.28 -8.18 14.79
C PRO A 418 7.94 -9.09 15.97
N VAL A 419 7.87 -8.53 17.20
CA VAL A 419 7.53 -9.28 18.41
C VAL A 419 6.07 -9.73 18.37
N LEU A 420 5.14 -8.84 17.98
CA LEU A 420 3.73 -9.17 17.79
C LEU A 420 3.53 -10.25 16.73
N VAL A 421 4.29 -10.21 15.63
CA VAL A 421 4.25 -11.24 14.58
C VAL A 421 4.69 -12.59 15.12
N ASN A 422 5.71 -12.64 15.97
CA ASN A 422 6.15 -13.87 16.62
C ASN A 422 5.03 -14.43 17.54
N LEU A 423 4.37 -13.56 18.30
CA LEU A 423 3.28 -13.94 19.21
C LEU A 423 2.03 -14.50 18.51
N LEU A 424 1.87 -14.31 17.19
CA LEU A 424 0.81 -14.98 16.42
C LEU A 424 0.95 -16.51 16.43
N THR A 425 2.15 -17.03 16.71
CA THR A 425 2.41 -18.47 16.80
C THR A 425 2.30 -19.02 18.23
N SER A 426 1.93 -18.18 19.20
CA SER A 426 1.75 -18.59 20.60
C SER A 426 0.63 -19.64 20.74
N GLU A 427 0.85 -20.62 21.63
CA GLU A 427 -0.16 -21.60 22.02
C GLU A 427 -1.24 -21.00 22.95
N ASP A 428 -0.94 -19.88 23.60
CA ASP A 428 -1.92 -19.15 24.41
C ASP A 428 -2.89 -18.38 23.51
N LEU A 429 -4.13 -18.88 23.42
CA LEU A 429 -5.18 -18.33 22.56
C LEU A 429 -5.43 -16.84 22.82
N LEU A 430 -5.42 -16.41 24.08
CA LEU A 430 -5.60 -15.00 24.44
C LEU A 430 -4.45 -14.13 23.94
N THR A 431 -3.20 -14.58 24.07
CA THR A 431 -2.03 -13.87 23.55
C THR A 431 -2.08 -13.78 22.03
N GLN A 432 -2.38 -14.88 21.33
CA GLN A 432 -2.52 -14.90 19.87
C GLN A 432 -3.62 -13.95 19.39
N GLU A 433 -4.78 -13.96 20.04
CA GLU A 433 -5.91 -13.09 19.72
C GLU A 433 -5.61 -11.60 19.95
N ASN A 434 -4.98 -11.28 21.08
CA ASN A 434 -4.53 -9.92 21.37
C ASN A 434 -3.45 -9.45 20.38
N ALA A 435 -2.54 -10.35 19.98
CA ALA A 435 -1.48 -10.04 19.02
C ALA A 435 -2.05 -9.73 17.63
N VAL A 436 -2.94 -10.57 17.09
CA VAL A 436 -3.55 -10.32 15.77
C VAL A 436 -4.39 -9.04 15.78
N THR A 437 -5.10 -8.76 16.88
CA THR A 437 -5.89 -7.53 17.01
C THR A 437 -5.00 -6.29 17.13
N SER A 438 -3.86 -6.40 17.79
CA SER A 438 -2.86 -5.32 17.83
C SER A 438 -2.32 -5.03 16.43
N ILE A 439 -1.97 -6.07 15.67
CA ILE A 439 -1.50 -5.92 14.29
C ILE A 439 -2.58 -5.30 13.39
N LEU A 440 -3.85 -5.70 13.54
CA LEU A 440 -4.99 -5.06 12.87
C LEU A 440 -5.04 -3.56 13.16
N ASN A 441 -4.99 -3.17 14.44
CA ASN A 441 -5.04 -1.76 14.83
C ASN A 441 -3.86 -0.99 14.22
N LEU A 442 -2.66 -1.58 14.24
CA LEU A 442 -1.46 -0.97 13.66
C LEU A 442 -1.57 -0.83 12.14
N SER A 443 -2.20 -1.78 11.43
CA SER A 443 -2.33 -1.76 9.97
C SER A 443 -3.29 -0.69 9.45
N ILE A 444 -4.16 -0.14 10.31
CA ILE A 444 -5.03 0.99 9.96
C ILE A 444 -4.19 2.19 9.49
N TYR A 445 -3.01 2.40 10.07
CA TYR A 445 -2.09 3.44 9.63
C TYR A 445 -1.25 2.97 8.42
N GLU A 446 -1.30 3.72 7.32
CA GLU A 446 -0.70 3.32 6.03
C GLU A 446 0.80 3.00 6.12
N ASN A 447 1.58 3.85 6.81
CA ASN A 447 3.04 3.67 6.90
C ASN A 447 3.44 2.41 7.69
N ASN A 448 2.57 1.90 8.56
CA ASN A 448 2.82 0.66 9.30
C ASN A 448 2.62 -0.58 8.43
N LYS A 449 1.81 -0.51 7.36
CA LYS A 449 1.55 -1.68 6.50
C LYS A 449 2.85 -2.24 5.90
N GLY A 450 3.76 -1.36 5.45
CA GLY A 450 5.08 -1.75 4.96
C GLY A 450 5.91 -2.46 6.02
N LEU A 451 5.92 -1.96 7.27
CA LEU A 451 6.63 -2.58 8.38
C LEU A 451 6.07 -3.96 8.74
N ILE A 452 4.74 -4.11 8.75
CA ILE A 452 4.06 -5.40 8.99
C ILE A 452 4.41 -6.42 7.91
N MET A 453 4.43 -6.00 6.64
CA MET A 453 4.83 -6.87 5.53
C MET A 453 6.30 -7.26 5.62
N LEU A 454 7.20 -6.33 5.96
CA LEU A 454 8.64 -6.57 6.14
C LEU A 454 8.92 -7.53 7.30
N ALA A 455 8.13 -7.49 8.36
CA ALA A 455 8.21 -8.43 9.48
C ALA A 455 7.76 -9.85 9.12
N GLY A 456 7.31 -10.10 7.89
CA GLY A 456 6.88 -11.44 7.46
C GLY A 456 5.57 -11.88 8.10
N ALA A 457 4.65 -10.95 8.38
CA ALA A 457 3.43 -11.25 9.12
C ALA A 457 2.45 -12.21 8.39
N ILE A 458 2.47 -12.23 7.05
CA ILE A 458 1.42 -12.88 6.25
C ILE A 458 1.27 -14.38 6.54
N PRO A 459 2.33 -15.23 6.53
CA PRO A 459 2.18 -16.64 6.86
C PRO A 459 1.57 -16.89 8.24
N SER A 460 2.00 -16.14 9.26
CA SER A 460 1.47 -16.26 10.62
C SER A 460 0.01 -15.81 10.72
N ILE A 461 -0.37 -14.71 10.05
CA ILE A 461 -1.77 -14.26 9.99
C ILE A 461 -2.65 -15.31 9.29
N VAL A 462 -2.15 -15.93 8.22
CA VAL A 462 -2.88 -17.01 7.52
C VAL A 462 -3.02 -18.25 8.42
N GLN A 463 -2.03 -18.56 9.26
CA GLN A 463 -2.14 -19.65 10.23
C GLN A 463 -3.23 -19.35 11.28
N VAL A 464 -3.26 -18.13 11.82
CA VAL A 464 -4.33 -17.69 12.75
C VAL A 464 -5.70 -17.76 12.08
N LEU A 465 -5.81 -17.33 10.82
CA LEU A 465 -7.06 -17.41 10.04
C LEU A 465 -7.58 -18.86 9.87
N ARG A 466 -6.67 -19.84 9.82
CA ARG A 466 -7.02 -21.27 9.67
C ARG A 466 -7.40 -21.92 10.99
N ALA A 467 -6.64 -21.67 12.05
CA ALA A 467 -6.68 -22.48 13.27
C ALA A 467 -6.97 -21.71 14.56
N GLY A 468 -7.06 -20.37 14.52
CA GLY A 468 -7.33 -19.53 15.70
C GLY A 468 -8.76 -19.62 16.22
N SER A 469 -9.01 -18.95 17.35
CA SER A 469 -10.37 -18.72 17.86
C SER A 469 -11.24 -18.02 16.80
N MET A 470 -12.56 -18.09 16.92
CA MET A 470 -13.45 -17.40 15.96
C MET A 470 -13.16 -15.90 15.90
N GLU A 471 -12.93 -15.25 17.04
CA GLU A 471 -12.54 -13.84 17.12
C GLU A 471 -11.16 -13.59 16.49
N ALA A 472 -10.16 -14.44 16.76
CA ALA A 472 -8.85 -14.32 16.14
C ALA A 472 -8.91 -14.48 14.61
N ARG A 473 -9.75 -15.38 14.09
CA ARG A 473 -9.98 -15.59 12.66
C ARG A 473 -10.65 -14.38 12.00
N GLU A 474 -11.64 -13.79 12.67
CA GLU A 474 -12.29 -12.53 12.25
C GLU A 474 -11.26 -11.40 12.15
N ASN A 475 -10.48 -11.19 13.22
CA ASN A 475 -9.45 -10.15 13.26
C ASN A 475 -8.32 -10.41 12.24
N ALA A 476 -7.97 -11.68 11.98
CA ALA A 476 -7.01 -12.04 10.93
C ALA A 476 -7.55 -11.69 9.53
N ALA A 477 -8.83 -11.99 9.24
CA ALA A 477 -9.46 -11.62 7.97
C ALA A 477 -9.51 -10.10 7.79
N ALA A 478 -9.87 -9.35 8.83
CA ALA A 478 -9.86 -7.89 8.82
C ALA A 478 -8.44 -7.32 8.62
N THR A 479 -7.41 -7.96 9.20
CA THR A 479 -6.01 -7.56 9.03
C THR A 479 -5.57 -7.74 7.58
N LEU A 480 -5.88 -8.88 6.97
CA LEU A 480 -5.58 -9.16 5.57
C LEU A 480 -6.30 -8.17 4.64
N PHE A 481 -7.56 -7.83 4.93
CA PHE A 481 -8.28 -6.77 4.22
C PHE A 481 -7.52 -5.44 4.31
N SER A 482 -7.22 -4.98 5.53
CA SER A 482 -6.50 -3.73 5.77
C SER A 482 -5.17 -3.66 5.01
N LEU A 483 -4.35 -4.72 5.09
CA LEU A 483 -3.08 -4.80 4.37
C LEU A 483 -3.25 -4.82 2.85
N SER A 484 -4.32 -5.44 2.34
CA SER A 484 -4.60 -5.53 0.91
C SER A 484 -5.07 -4.23 0.27
N LEU A 485 -5.38 -3.19 1.06
CA LEU A 485 -5.69 -1.86 0.53
C LEU A 485 -4.50 -1.28 -0.26
N ALA A 486 -3.26 -1.63 0.10
CA ALA A 486 -2.10 -1.41 -0.75
C ALA A 486 -2.08 -2.46 -1.88
N ASP A 487 -2.11 -2.01 -3.14
CA ASP A 487 -2.18 -2.88 -4.32
C ASP A 487 -1.02 -3.87 -4.39
N GLU A 488 0.19 -3.45 -3.99
CA GLU A 488 1.38 -4.31 -4.02
C GLU A 488 1.25 -5.52 -3.08
N ASN A 489 0.48 -5.38 -1.99
CA ASN A 489 0.28 -6.45 -1.01
C ASN A 489 -0.69 -7.52 -1.50
N LYS A 490 -1.60 -7.20 -2.43
CA LYS A 490 -2.62 -8.14 -2.93
C LYS A 490 -2.00 -9.40 -3.56
N ILE A 491 -0.84 -9.24 -4.21
CA ILE A 491 -0.11 -10.33 -4.86
C ILE A 491 0.44 -11.30 -3.81
N ILE A 492 1.14 -10.76 -2.80
CA ILE A 492 1.80 -11.51 -1.73
C ILE A 492 0.76 -12.25 -0.88
N ILE A 493 -0.29 -11.54 -0.45
CA ILE A 493 -1.39 -12.11 0.33
C ILE A 493 -2.10 -13.21 -0.47
N GLY A 494 -2.32 -12.99 -1.76
CA GLY A 494 -2.92 -14.00 -2.63
C GLY A 494 -2.09 -15.28 -2.71
N SER A 495 -0.76 -15.17 -2.74
CA SER A 495 0.15 -16.31 -2.93
C SER A 495 0.45 -17.09 -1.65
N SER A 496 0.10 -16.55 -0.48
CA SER A 496 0.40 -17.17 0.82
C SER A 496 -0.63 -18.21 1.26
N GLY A 497 -1.62 -18.52 0.42
CA GLY A 497 -2.73 -19.42 0.78
C GLY A 497 -3.76 -18.78 1.70
N ALA A 498 -3.82 -17.44 1.75
CA ALA A 498 -4.86 -16.69 2.44
C ALA A 498 -6.25 -16.92 1.82
N ILE A 499 -6.34 -16.94 0.48
CA ILE A 499 -7.61 -17.04 -0.24
C ILE A 499 -8.41 -18.31 0.14
N PRO A 500 -7.82 -19.54 0.13
CA PRO A 500 -8.53 -20.73 0.62
C PRO A 500 -9.04 -20.60 2.05
N ALA A 501 -8.24 -20.04 2.96
CA ALA A 501 -8.63 -19.87 4.36
C ALA A 501 -9.76 -18.84 4.54
N LEU A 502 -9.76 -17.77 3.74
CA LEU A 502 -10.84 -16.79 3.70
C LEU A 502 -12.13 -17.40 3.13
N VAL A 503 -12.05 -18.24 2.08
CA VAL A 503 -13.22 -18.95 1.54
C VAL A 503 -13.80 -19.91 2.59
N GLU A 504 -12.96 -20.55 3.39
CA GLU A 504 -13.41 -21.41 4.48
C GLU A 504 -14.12 -20.60 5.59
N LEU A 505 -13.57 -19.44 5.97
CA LEU A 505 -14.24 -18.53 6.91
C LEU A 505 -15.55 -17.97 6.32
N LEU A 506 -15.63 -17.73 5.02
CA LEU A 506 -16.85 -17.31 4.34
C LEU A 506 -17.96 -18.38 4.42
N ARG A 507 -17.60 -19.67 4.38
CA ARG A 507 -18.55 -20.79 4.49
C ARG A 507 -19.03 -21.01 5.92
N ASN A 508 -18.08 -21.11 6.84
CA ASN A 508 -18.29 -21.66 8.18
C ASN A 508 -18.11 -20.64 9.31
N GLY A 509 -17.89 -19.37 8.97
CA GLY A 509 -17.68 -18.29 9.93
C GLY A 509 -18.95 -17.84 10.66
N SER A 510 -18.74 -17.06 11.72
CA SER A 510 -19.79 -16.25 12.36
C SER A 510 -20.34 -15.22 11.35
N PRO A 511 -21.49 -14.56 11.61
CA PRO A 511 -21.96 -13.48 10.75
C PRO A 511 -20.92 -12.37 10.54
N ARG A 512 -20.13 -12.05 11.56
CA ARG A 512 -19.00 -11.11 11.47
C ARG A 512 -17.88 -11.68 10.62
N GLY A 513 -17.44 -12.91 10.90
CA GLY A 513 -16.38 -13.58 10.15
C GLY A 513 -16.68 -13.72 8.66
N LYS A 514 -17.94 -13.99 8.30
CA LYS A 514 -18.38 -14.02 6.90
C LYS A 514 -18.26 -12.65 6.23
N LYS A 515 -18.63 -11.57 6.92
CA LYS A 515 -18.48 -10.19 6.41
C LYS A 515 -17.02 -9.78 6.26
N ASP A 516 -16.19 -10.07 7.26
CA ASP A 516 -14.76 -9.77 7.22
C ASP A 516 -14.07 -10.57 6.09
N ALA A 517 -14.39 -11.86 5.96
CA ALA A 517 -13.90 -12.69 4.87
C ALA A 517 -14.36 -12.20 3.49
N ALA A 518 -15.64 -11.85 3.35
CA ALA A 518 -16.21 -11.34 2.11
C ALA A 518 -15.51 -10.04 1.67
N THR A 519 -15.29 -9.12 2.60
CA THR A 519 -14.64 -7.83 2.34
C THR A 519 -13.18 -8.02 1.93
N ALA A 520 -12.45 -8.91 2.62
CA ALA A 520 -11.08 -9.28 2.26
C ALA A 520 -11.01 -9.92 0.87
N LEU A 521 -11.88 -10.89 0.58
CA LEU A 521 -11.94 -11.59 -0.70
C LEU A 521 -12.29 -10.64 -1.86
N PHE A 522 -13.25 -9.75 -1.66
CA PHE A 522 -13.61 -8.72 -2.63
C PHE A 522 -12.38 -7.91 -3.03
N ASN A 523 -11.68 -7.33 -2.04
CA ASN A 523 -10.55 -6.46 -2.32
C ASN A 523 -9.33 -7.21 -2.90
N LEU A 524 -9.08 -8.44 -2.43
CA LEU A 524 -8.02 -9.29 -2.98
C LEU A 524 -8.29 -9.72 -4.43
N CYS A 525 -9.55 -10.00 -4.77
CA CYS A 525 -9.96 -10.42 -6.11
C CYS A 525 -10.11 -9.28 -7.11
N ILE A 526 -9.96 -8.01 -6.69
CA ILE A 526 -9.77 -6.91 -7.65
C ILE A 526 -8.53 -7.18 -8.51
N TYR A 527 -7.48 -7.75 -7.91
CA TYR A 527 -6.31 -8.23 -8.65
C TYR A 527 -6.62 -9.52 -9.41
N GLN A 528 -6.42 -9.50 -10.73
CA GLN A 528 -6.77 -10.60 -11.65
C GLN A 528 -6.15 -11.94 -11.25
N GLY A 529 -4.86 -11.95 -10.88
CA GLY A 529 -4.13 -13.17 -10.50
C GLY A 529 -4.70 -13.89 -9.27
N ASN A 530 -5.55 -13.22 -8.48
CA ASN A 530 -6.22 -13.82 -7.34
C ASN A 530 -7.57 -14.46 -7.69
N LYS A 531 -8.18 -14.12 -8.83
CA LYS A 531 -9.48 -14.68 -9.25
C LYS A 531 -9.39 -16.19 -9.50
N GLY A 532 -8.39 -16.63 -10.27
CA GLY A 532 -8.10 -18.06 -10.47
C GLY A 532 -7.84 -18.81 -9.16
N ARG A 533 -7.16 -18.18 -8.19
CA ARG A 533 -6.92 -18.76 -6.86
C ARG A 533 -8.23 -18.91 -6.06
N ALA A 534 -9.12 -17.92 -6.14
CA ALA A 534 -10.42 -17.95 -5.48
C ALA A 534 -11.35 -19.03 -6.08
N ILE A 535 -11.34 -19.19 -7.40
CA ILE A 535 -12.12 -20.23 -8.10
C ILE A 535 -11.66 -21.62 -7.66
N ARG A 536 -10.35 -21.89 -7.68
CA ARG A 536 -9.78 -23.18 -7.21
C ARG A 536 -10.04 -23.44 -5.73
N ALA A 537 -10.14 -22.40 -4.91
CA ALA A 537 -10.57 -22.51 -3.51
C ALA A 537 -12.08 -22.83 -3.35
N GLY A 538 -12.85 -22.83 -4.44
CA GLY A 538 -14.27 -23.14 -4.45
C GLY A 538 -15.17 -21.96 -4.06
N ILE A 539 -14.72 -20.71 -4.25
CA ILE A 539 -15.48 -19.52 -3.85
C ILE A 539 -16.89 -19.48 -4.46
N ILE A 540 -17.08 -19.93 -5.71
CA ILE A 540 -18.38 -19.89 -6.41
C ILE A 540 -19.45 -20.67 -5.66
N THR A 541 -19.11 -21.85 -5.16
CA THR A 541 -20.04 -22.68 -4.36
C THR A 541 -20.44 -22.01 -3.04
N ALA A 542 -19.48 -21.31 -2.40
CA ALA A 542 -19.75 -20.57 -1.17
C ALA A 542 -20.69 -19.39 -1.43
N LEU A 543 -20.43 -18.61 -2.50
CA LEU A 543 -21.26 -17.48 -2.89
C LEU A 543 -22.67 -17.93 -3.27
N LEU A 544 -22.82 -19.01 -4.06
CA LEU A 544 -24.12 -19.53 -4.44
C LEU A 544 -24.95 -19.92 -3.21
N LYS A 545 -24.35 -20.63 -2.24
CA LYS A 545 -25.01 -20.98 -0.98
C LYS A 545 -25.50 -19.74 -0.22
N MET A 546 -24.73 -18.64 -0.24
CA MET A 546 -25.11 -17.37 0.37
C MET A 546 -26.27 -16.67 -0.36
N LEU A 547 -26.32 -16.76 -1.69
CA LEU A 547 -27.43 -16.22 -2.49
C LEU A 547 -28.75 -16.97 -2.25
N THR A 548 -28.67 -18.27 -1.97
CA THR A 548 -29.84 -19.13 -1.75
C THR A 548 -30.18 -19.34 -0.27
N ASP A 549 -29.47 -18.68 0.65
CA ASP A 549 -29.70 -18.84 2.08
C ASP A 549 -31.04 -18.20 2.50
N SER A 550 -31.78 -18.87 3.37
CA SER A 550 -33.09 -18.42 3.84
C SER A 550 -33.02 -17.09 4.60
N SER A 551 -31.88 -16.83 5.24
CA SER A 551 -31.63 -15.59 5.99
C SER A 551 -31.52 -14.35 5.08
N LYS A 552 -31.20 -14.54 3.79
CA LYS A 552 -30.89 -13.48 2.80
C LYS A 552 -29.95 -12.38 3.29
N SER A 553 -29.16 -12.65 4.34
CA SER A 553 -28.40 -11.61 5.07
C SER A 553 -27.11 -11.18 4.40
N MET A 554 -26.59 -11.99 3.47
CA MET A 554 -25.29 -11.79 2.82
C MET A 554 -25.39 -11.76 1.28
N VAL A 555 -26.57 -11.47 0.74
CA VAL A 555 -26.82 -11.48 -0.71
C VAL A 555 -26.04 -10.37 -1.41
N ASP A 556 -25.94 -9.19 -0.78
CA ASP A 556 -25.19 -8.05 -1.32
C ASP A 556 -23.71 -8.38 -1.49
N GLU A 557 -23.07 -8.89 -0.43
CA GLU A 557 -21.67 -9.28 -0.42
C GLU A 557 -21.38 -10.42 -1.40
N ALA A 558 -22.29 -11.39 -1.51
CA ALA A 558 -22.12 -12.48 -2.45
C ALA A 558 -22.15 -11.99 -3.91
N LEU A 559 -23.10 -11.11 -4.24
CA LEU A 559 -23.22 -10.54 -5.58
C LEU A 559 -22.06 -9.61 -5.94
N THR A 560 -21.54 -8.82 -4.99
CA THR A 560 -20.40 -7.92 -5.28
C THR A 560 -19.13 -8.71 -5.59
N ILE A 561 -18.81 -9.75 -4.82
CA ILE A 561 -17.67 -10.63 -5.10
C ILE A 561 -17.87 -11.35 -6.43
N MET A 562 -19.07 -11.90 -6.66
CA MET A 562 -19.37 -12.60 -7.91
C MET A 562 -19.25 -11.69 -9.14
N SER A 563 -19.67 -10.42 -9.02
CA SER A 563 -19.50 -9.44 -10.11
C SER A 563 -18.03 -9.12 -10.40
N VAL A 564 -17.16 -9.09 -9.39
CA VAL A 564 -15.71 -8.93 -9.59
C VAL A 564 -15.13 -10.15 -10.29
N LEU A 565 -15.52 -11.35 -9.85
CA LEU A 565 -15.06 -12.60 -10.45
C LEU A 565 -15.53 -12.78 -11.89
N ALA A 566 -16.75 -12.36 -12.23
CA ALA A 566 -17.36 -12.53 -13.55
C ALA A 566 -16.62 -11.82 -14.71
N SER A 567 -15.59 -11.02 -14.43
CA SER A 567 -14.68 -10.50 -15.45
C SER A 567 -13.62 -11.52 -15.91
N HIS A 568 -13.37 -12.60 -15.16
CA HIS A 568 -12.40 -13.64 -15.48
C HIS A 568 -13.04 -14.84 -16.18
N GLN A 569 -12.45 -15.34 -17.26
CA GLN A 569 -13.07 -16.38 -18.10
C GLN A 569 -13.33 -17.70 -17.35
N GLU A 570 -12.38 -18.17 -16.55
CA GLU A 570 -12.56 -19.36 -15.70
C GLU A 570 -13.70 -19.18 -14.68
N ALA A 571 -13.89 -17.95 -14.18
CA ALA A 571 -14.96 -17.66 -13.22
C ALA A 571 -16.32 -17.72 -13.90
N LYS A 572 -16.44 -17.19 -15.12
CA LYS A 572 -17.69 -17.26 -15.90
C LYS A 572 -18.13 -18.71 -16.09
N ALA A 573 -17.21 -19.55 -16.56
CA ALA A 573 -17.47 -20.98 -16.73
C ALA A 573 -17.90 -21.65 -15.41
N ALA A 574 -17.20 -21.35 -14.31
CA ALA A 574 -17.54 -21.88 -12.99
C ALA A 574 -18.92 -21.40 -12.47
N ILE A 575 -19.26 -20.12 -12.68
CA ILE A 575 -20.55 -19.52 -12.30
C ILE A 575 -21.70 -20.19 -13.06
N VAL A 576 -21.54 -20.40 -14.37
CA VAL A 576 -22.54 -21.06 -15.21
C VAL A 576 -22.70 -22.53 -14.81
N LYS A 577 -21.58 -23.26 -14.67
CA LYS A 577 -21.57 -24.67 -14.24
C LYS A 577 -22.21 -24.89 -12.87
N ALA A 578 -22.10 -23.91 -11.97
CA ALA A 578 -22.73 -23.97 -10.65
C ALA A 578 -24.26 -23.75 -10.68
N GLY A 579 -24.87 -23.47 -11.84
CA GLY A 579 -26.31 -23.24 -11.94
C GLY A 579 -26.75 -21.88 -11.37
N THR A 580 -25.89 -20.86 -11.46
CA THR A 580 -26.15 -19.55 -10.85
C THR A 580 -27.17 -18.71 -11.64
N ILE A 581 -27.32 -18.95 -12.96
CA ILE A 581 -28.18 -18.14 -13.85
C ILE A 581 -29.63 -18.05 -13.36
N PRO A 582 -30.35 -19.15 -13.03
CA PRO A 582 -31.71 -19.07 -12.51
C PRO A 582 -31.84 -18.22 -11.24
N VAL A 583 -30.86 -18.31 -10.33
CA VAL A 583 -30.84 -17.53 -9.08
C VAL A 583 -30.68 -16.03 -9.37
N LEU A 584 -29.83 -15.66 -10.34
CA LEU A 584 -29.67 -14.26 -10.75
C LEU A 584 -30.94 -13.71 -11.38
N ILE A 585 -31.66 -14.51 -12.18
CA ILE A 585 -32.94 -14.11 -12.76
C ILE A 585 -34.01 -13.93 -11.68
N ASP A 586 -34.05 -14.80 -10.67
CA ASP A 586 -34.96 -14.61 -9.53
C ASP A 586 -34.65 -13.32 -8.75
N LEU A 587 -33.36 -13.04 -8.52
CA LEU A 587 -32.92 -11.78 -7.89
C LEU A 587 -33.23 -10.54 -8.73
N LEU A 588 -33.25 -10.63 -10.07
CA LEU A 588 -33.73 -9.53 -10.92
C LEU A 588 -35.21 -9.22 -10.68
N ARG A 589 -36.02 -10.24 -10.41
CA ARG A 589 -37.47 -10.09 -10.15
C ARG A 589 -37.73 -9.57 -8.74
N THR A 590 -37.15 -10.24 -7.74
CA THR A 590 -37.54 -10.08 -6.33
C THR A 590 -36.55 -9.30 -5.47
N GLY A 591 -35.33 -9.06 -5.97
CA GLY A 591 -34.25 -8.43 -5.20
C GLY A 591 -34.40 -6.93 -4.98
N LEU A 592 -33.62 -6.38 -4.04
CA LEU A 592 -33.51 -4.93 -3.84
C LEU A 592 -32.81 -4.27 -5.03
N PRO A 593 -32.92 -2.93 -5.24
CA PRO A 593 -32.32 -2.24 -6.38
C PRO A 593 -30.84 -2.54 -6.59
N ARG A 594 -30.05 -2.63 -5.51
CA ARG A 594 -28.63 -2.99 -5.56
C ARG A 594 -28.41 -4.45 -6.00
N ASN A 595 -29.25 -5.38 -5.55
CA ASN A 595 -29.20 -6.78 -5.99
C ASN A 595 -29.52 -6.91 -7.46
N LYS A 596 -30.60 -6.25 -7.93
CA LYS A 596 -31.00 -6.25 -9.34
C LYS A 596 -29.88 -5.71 -10.22
N GLU A 597 -29.23 -4.62 -9.80
CA GLU A 597 -28.12 -4.03 -10.55
C GLU A 597 -26.90 -4.97 -10.66
N ASN A 598 -26.52 -5.63 -9.57
CA ASN A 598 -25.40 -6.57 -9.58
C ASN A 598 -25.73 -7.85 -10.34
N ALA A 599 -26.95 -8.37 -10.19
CA ALA A 599 -27.42 -9.53 -10.94
C ALA A 599 -27.42 -9.27 -12.45
N ALA A 600 -27.90 -8.10 -12.89
CA ALA A 600 -27.82 -7.68 -14.28
C ALA A 600 -26.36 -7.55 -14.77
N ALA A 601 -25.45 -7.07 -13.91
CA ALA A 601 -24.02 -6.96 -14.23
C ALA A 601 -23.38 -8.32 -14.50
N ILE A 602 -23.65 -9.29 -13.61
CA ILE A 602 -23.12 -10.65 -13.72
C ILE A 602 -23.70 -11.31 -14.98
N LEU A 603 -25.03 -11.24 -15.18
CA LEU A 603 -25.67 -11.80 -16.38
C LEU A 603 -25.11 -11.18 -17.67
N LEU A 604 -24.90 -9.86 -17.72
CA LEU A 604 -24.28 -9.21 -18.86
C LEU A 604 -22.86 -9.73 -19.11
N ALA A 605 -22.05 -9.86 -18.06
CA ALA A 605 -20.69 -10.38 -18.17
C ALA A 605 -20.64 -11.84 -18.66
N LEU A 606 -21.62 -12.66 -18.28
CA LEU A 606 -21.77 -14.04 -18.73
C LEU A 606 -22.27 -14.14 -20.18
N CYS A 607 -23.06 -13.17 -20.65
CA CYS A 607 -23.77 -13.26 -21.93
C CYS A 607 -23.13 -12.47 -23.09
N LYS A 608 -22.32 -11.42 -22.82
CA LYS A 608 -21.81 -10.46 -23.84
C LYS A 608 -21.10 -11.12 -25.03
N ARG A 609 -20.61 -12.35 -24.88
CA ARG A 609 -19.92 -13.14 -25.93
C ARG A 609 -20.24 -14.63 -25.84
N ASP A 610 -21.41 -14.99 -25.31
CA ASP A 610 -21.80 -16.39 -25.10
C ASP A 610 -23.27 -16.58 -25.50
N THR A 611 -23.46 -17.15 -26.69
CA THR A 611 -24.78 -17.38 -27.29
C THR A 611 -25.60 -18.40 -26.51
N ASP A 612 -24.97 -19.42 -25.94
CA ASP A 612 -25.66 -20.46 -25.16
C ASP A 612 -26.23 -19.88 -23.87
N ASN A 613 -25.46 -19.03 -23.19
CA ASN A 613 -25.96 -18.29 -22.02
C ASN A 613 -27.10 -17.33 -22.40
N LEU A 614 -27.02 -16.65 -23.55
CA LEU A 614 -28.10 -15.80 -24.06
C LEU A 614 -29.39 -16.59 -24.32
N ILE A 615 -29.29 -17.75 -24.98
CA ILE A 615 -30.42 -18.67 -25.19
C ILE A 615 -30.98 -19.14 -23.84
N CYS A 616 -30.11 -19.48 -22.88
CA CYS A 616 -30.50 -19.91 -21.54
C CYS A 616 -31.32 -18.84 -20.82
N ILE A 617 -30.85 -17.60 -20.74
CA ILE A 617 -31.59 -16.52 -20.05
C ILE A 617 -32.90 -16.15 -20.77
N SER A 618 -32.95 -16.29 -22.10
CA SER A 618 -34.15 -16.09 -22.91
C SER A 618 -35.22 -17.14 -22.54
N ARG A 619 -34.83 -18.42 -22.54
CA ARG A 619 -35.71 -19.55 -22.18
C ARG A 619 -36.21 -19.47 -20.73
N LEU A 620 -35.39 -18.95 -19.82
CA LEU A 620 -35.75 -18.75 -18.41
C LEU A 620 -36.61 -17.49 -18.15
N GLY A 621 -36.99 -16.76 -19.21
CA GLY A 621 -37.90 -15.61 -19.10
C GLY A 621 -37.26 -14.40 -18.43
N ALA A 622 -35.96 -14.15 -18.66
CA ALA A 622 -35.28 -12.96 -18.14
C ALA A 622 -35.77 -11.66 -18.78
N ALA A 623 -36.30 -11.71 -20.01
CA ALA A 623 -36.67 -10.53 -20.80
C ALA A 623 -37.67 -9.60 -20.09
N ILE A 624 -38.65 -10.14 -19.37
CA ILE A 624 -39.65 -9.36 -18.64
C ILE A 624 -38.99 -8.57 -17.51
N ALA A 625 -38.20 -9.27 -16.67
CA ALA A 625 -37.50 -8.65 -15.54
C ALA A 625 -36.46 -7.61 -16.00
N LEU A 626 -35.78 -7.86 -17.12
CA LEU A 626 -34.85 -6.90 -17.72
C LEU A 626 -35.56 -5.66 -18.29
N THR A 627 -36.75 -5.84 -18.88
CA THR A 627 -37.55 -4.70 -19.41
C THR A 627 -38.03 -3.81 -18.27
N GLU A 628 -38.54 -4.40 -17.19
CA GLU A 628 -38.91 -3.67 -15.98
C GLU A 628 -37.70 -2.90 -15.41
N LEU A 629 -36.54 -3.58 -15.28
CA LEU A 629 -35.33 -2.96 -14.76
C LEU A 629 -34.80 -1.82 -15.65
N ALA A 630 -34.97 -1.91 -16.97
CA ALA A 630 -34.61 -0.85 -17.91
C ALA A 630 -35.49 0.40 -17.77
N GLN A 631 -36.72 0.25 -17.25
CA GLN A 631 -37.65 1.36 -17.04
C GLN A 631 -37.50 1.98 -15.64
N SER A 632 -37.41 1.16 -14.60
CA SER A 632 -37.52 1.59 -13.20
C SER A 632 -36.24 1.48 -12.37
N GLY A 633 -35.16 0.91 -12.93
CA GLY A 633 -33.90 0.68 -12.22
C GLY A 633 -33.05 1.93 -11.94
N THR A 634 -31.93 1.74 -11.25
CA THR A 634 -30.86 2.76 -11.15
C THR A 634 -30.27 3.05 -12.54
N GLU A 635 -29.67 4.22 -12.76
CA GLU A 635 -29.05 4.54 -14.06
C GLU A 635 -27.98 3.52 -14.51
N ARG A 636 -27.31 2.87 -13.55
CA ARG A 636 -26.38 1.78 -13.86
C ARG A 636 -27.11 0.47 -14.16
N ALA A 637 -28.21 0.18 -13.47
CA ALA A 637 -29.05 -0.98 -13.75
C ALA A 637 -29.73 -0.88 -15.12
N LYS A 638 -30.29 0.28 -15.45
CA LYS A 638 -30.93 0.56 -16.75
C LYS A 638 -29.97 0.31 -17.90
N ARG A 639 -28.76 0.90 -17.85
CA ARG A 639 -27.72 0.69 -18.88
C ARG A 639 -27.37 -0.79 -19.08
N LYS A 640 -27.17 -1.54 -17.99
CA LYS A 640 -26.86 -2.98 -18.05
C LYS A 640 -28.03 -3.81 -18.61
N ALA A 641 -29.25 -3.50 -18.18
CA ALA A 641 -30.47 -4.18 -18.62
C ALA A 641 -30.76 -3.93 -20.10
N THR A 642 -30.66 -2.67 -20.56
CA THR A 642 -30.82 -2.30 -21.97
C THR A 642 -29.78 -3.01 -22.84
N SER A 643 -28.51 -3.04 -22.42
CA SER A 643 -27.46 -3.76 -23.14
C SER A 643 -27.77 -5.26 -23.27
N LEU A 644 -28.20 -5.91 -22.19
CA LEU A 644 -28.64 -7.32 -22.24
C LEU A 644 -29.83 -7.54 -23.18
N LEU A 645 -30.82 -6.64 -23.15
CA LEU A 645 -31.99 -6.70 -24.05
C LEU A 645 -31.59 -6.53 -25.52
N GLU A 646 -30.62 -5.67 -25.82
CA GLU A 646 -30.08 -5.54 -27.18
C GLU A 646 -29.41 -6.83 -27.65
N HIS A 647 -28.62 -7.48 -26.80
CA HIS A 647 -28.04 -8.78 -27.12
C HIS A 647 -29.12 -9.86 -27.35
N LEU A 648 -30.19 -9.86 -26.55
CA LEU A 648 -31.33 -10.76 -26.75
C LEU A 648 -32.10 -10.51 -28.05
N ARG A 649 -32.28 -9.25 -28.44
CA ARG A 649 -32.92 -8.90 -29.72
C ARG A 649 -32.08 -9.36 -30.91
N LYS A 650 -30.76 -9.18 -30.85
CA LYS A 650 -29.84 -9.66 -31.90
C LYS A 650 -29.91 -11.19 -32.06
N LEU A 651 -30.07 -11.93 -30.96
CA LEU A 651 -30.28 -13.38 -31.01
C LEU A 651 -31.58 -13.77 -31.72
N GLN A 652 -32.65 -12.97 -31.61
CA GLN A 652 -33.95 -13.24 -32.26
C GLN A 652 -33.95 -12.88 -33.76
N GLN A 653 -32.93 -12.18 -34.24
CA GLN A 653 -32.76 -11.77 -35.63
C GLN A 653 -31.81 -12.71 -36.42
N LEU A 654 -31.15 -13.64 -35.70
CA LEU A 654 -30.33 -14.73 -36.22
C LEU A 654 -31.16 -16.01 -36.22
#